data_AF-A0A1I5GH29-F1
#
_entry.id   AF-A0A1I5GH29-F1
#
_cell.length_a   1.000
_cell.length_b   1.000
_cell.length_c   1.000
_cell.angle_alpha   90.00
_cell.angle_beta   90.00
_cell.angle_gamma   90.00
#
_symmetry.space_group_name_H-M   'P 1'
#
loop_
_entity.id
_entity.type
_entity.pdbx_description
1 polymer ?
#
loop_
_entity_poly.entity_id
_entity_poly.type
_entity_poly.pdbx_seq_one_letter_code
_entity_poly.pdbx_strand_id
1 'polypeptide(L)'
;MTAGAYLDPDDGPLDDVDDKRPSLHLRKAEAARWLDVVFGDRRGYVAMAWGLDPFRNAEGRYEHRRWVERSYAWPASRDELLGEVAELLAAADDGNLSVDVYVTPHLRTSRGRRGPTNPKGSNALPPTLLHADMDGPAADGELYDLLASLRTASGTDGHEHGIVLLDAPLDDRARWVQCQRALRDRLGGGVDDKIADNDLLRLPGTVNAKPTVPASGPTGPPLPVAPIGWTGRVWSLAELADVLGVDLDQPAPPLPVAAGGTADAPETVPAPTNLPDRLRRAVDGFTEAPNKSNAWQQLVSLAVVFGYGRDESFALVVEHALPHIGRFAPRALVEFDRSWAKAQAYQAQRPDRDRRRPALSPVSDGTAAAAESIGERAEPLALDDARAVVIAPSERAPADLLAGLLAFLRTWLLMPDVVPLVAALAVAVGARDGEGDPAWLLLISDPSSGKTEIIRLFDAVAEARLDDVTVAGLLSWSKGRKPHPVGVLTRIRRGLLTLGDLSTLLAGSDHGGRDAVYALLRRVADGEVVRDVAAPSGAAVPGSLSWSGRIHIIGGATSVIDRYANHTAALGDRWLSCRPHPMTRAQSREAARMCRARDLPEHRAHGAKLVAELVATARTRLDNDADLSEPLAALIEDAAQVTAWGRASVPRAAYGRREVEGVATVEAPMRLVRQLDVVARGVLALGLSEQDAAVVVRRLAVDSMPAQRAGVLRALAGCSEPVSTAQVARLAGEAPGARPLHWNVTARALEELSTVGVVDAIVLGGDGSEGPDAPATESGTAADGRVSTRWRLADADAEVVRDVMTGLTCMDLSHEAGAAPS
;
A
#
# COMPACT_ATOMS: atom_id res chain seq x y z
N MET A 1 19.60 45.91 6.00
CA MET A 1 19.19 46.38 7.32
C MET A 1 20.06 45.65 8.34
N THR A 2 20.46 46.39 9.37
CA THR A 2 21.45 46.09 10.42
C THR A 2 21.59 44.62 10.83
N ALA A 3 22.81 44.10 10.71
CA ALA A 3 23.31 42.95 11.42
C ALA A 3 23.43 43.31 12.92
N GLY A 4 22.76 42.55 13.78
CA GLY A 4 22.82 42.74 15.23
C GLY A 4 21.68 41.99 15.91
N ALA A 5 22.04 41.09 16.83
CA ALA A 5 21.20 40.16 17.61
C ALA A 5 20.82 38.84 16.91
N TYR A 6 21.82 38.04 16.52
CA TYR A 6 21.62 36.62 16.22
C TYR A 6 22.76 35.82 16.84
N LEU A 7 22.45 35.12 17.95
CA LEU A 7 23.35 34.42 18.88
C LEU A 7 24.03 35.37 19.87
N ASP A 8 23.41 35.56 21.03
CA ASP A 8 24.15 35.98 22.21
C ASP A 8 25.00 34.77 22.68
N PRO A 9 26.32 34.89 22.82
CA PRO A 9 27.17 33.80 23.31
C PRO A 9 26.95 33.47 24.80
N ASP A 10 26.18 34.30 25.51
CA ASP A 10 25.89 34.16 26.95
C ASP A 10 24.67 33.26 27.27
N ASP A 11 23.92 32.78 26.26
CA ASP A 11 23.03 31.65 26.45
C ASP A 11 23.89 30.37 26.50
N GLY A 12 24.47 30.12 27.67
CA GLY A 12 25.31 28.95 27.95
C GLY A 12 24.62 27.62 27.59
N PRO A 13 25.36 26.50 27.58
CA PRO A 13 24.73 25.19 27.43
C PRO A 13 23.63 25.07 28.48
N LEU A 14 22.44 24.61 28.05
CA LEU A 14 21.37 24.21 28.96
C LEU A 14 21.85 22.97 29.74
N ASP A 15 22.78 23.17 30.66
CA ASP A 15 23.17 22.26 31.71
C ASP A 15 22.04 22.26 32.75
N ASP A 16 20.93 21.61 32.42
CA ASP A 16 20.04 21.06 33.43
C ASP A 16 19.32 19.84 32.87
N VAL A 17 19.79 18.66 33.29
CA VAL A 17 19.13 17.37 33.11
C VAL A 17 17.98 17.33 34.12
N ASP A 18 16.91 18.08 33.86
CA ASP A 18 15.67 17.98 34.63
C ASP A 18 14.42 18.28 33.77
N ASP A 19 13.82 17.19 33.27
CA ASP A 19 12.41 16.91 32.95
C ASP A 19 11.44 17.99 32.40
N LYS A 20 11.91 19.08 31.80
CA LYS A 20 11.03 20.08 31.13
C LYS A 20 11.29 20.15 29.63
N ARG A 21 10.45 19.45 28.85
CA ARG A 21 10.40 19.65 27.39
C ARG A 21 10.18 21.13 27.06
N PRO A 22 10.94 21.73 26.13
CA PRO A 22 10.70 23.11 25.71
C PRO A 22 9.28 23.28 25.16
N SER A 23 8.68 24.44 25.39
CA SER A 23 7.32 24.73 24.90
C SER A 23 7.24 24.52 23.38
N LEU A 24 6.06 24.13 22.88
CA LEU A 24 5.83 23.92 21.44
C LEU A 24 6.25 25.14 20.60
N HIS A 25 6.05 26.34 21.15
CA HIS A 25 6.48 27.59 20.53
C HIS A 25 8.00 27.68 20.37
N LEU A 26 8.77 27.34 21.41
CA LEU A 26 10.24 27.35 21.37
C LEU A 26 10.77 26.31 20.38
N ARG A 27 10.24 25.09 20.42
CA ARG A 27 10.57 24.02 19.47
C ARG A 27 10.29 24.39 18.02
N LYS A 28 9.13 25.02 17.75
CA LYS A 28 8.80 25.55 16.42
C LYS A 28 9.77 26.65 16.00
N ALA A 29 10.15 27.54 16.92
CA ALA A 29 11.11 28.61 16.65
C ALA A 29 12.52 28.08 16.36
N GLU A 30 12.95 27.01 17.02
CA GLU A 30 14.22 26.31 16.76
C GLU A 30 14.24 25.68 15.36
N ALA A 31 13.17 24.95 15.00
CA ALA A 31 13.01 24.39 13.66
C ALA A 31 13.03 25.50 12.59
N ALA A 32 12.32 26.60 12.84
CA ALA A 32 12.29 27.77 11.96
C ALA A 32 13.68 28.39 11.77
N ARG A 33 14.40 28.64 12.88
CA ARG A 33 15.74 29.21 12.87
C ARG A 33 16.72 28.34 12.10
N TRP A 34 16.67 27.03 12.29
CA TRP A 34 17.52 26.10 11.57
C TRP A 34 17.25 26.14 10.06
N LEU A 35 15.98 26.09 9.65
CA LEU A 35 15.59 26.14 8.24
C LEU A 35 16.02 27.48 7.59
N ASP A 36 15.87 28.59 8.31
CA ASP A 36 16.27 29.91 7.83
C ASP A 36 17.80 30.02 7.65
N VAL A 37 18.58 29.46 8.58
CA VAL A 37 20.05 29.44 8.48
C VAL A 37 20.51 28.55 7.32
N VAL A 38 19.91 27.38 7.15
CA VAL A 38 20.32 26.39 6.13
C VAL A 38 19.90 26.81 4.72
N PHE A 39 18.70 27.38 4.56
CA PHE A 39 18.15 27.69 3.24
C PHE A 39 18.19 29.17 2.86
N GLY A 40 18.20 30.08 3.84
CA GLY A 40 18.13 31.52 3.60
C GLY A 40 16.98 31.91 2.68
N ASP A 41 17.21 32.91 1.82
CA ASP A 41 16.22 33.40 0.84
C ASP A 41 16.19 32.60 -0.48
N ARG A 42 16.93 31.49 -0.56
CA ARG A 42 17.01 30.69 -1.79
C ARG A 42 15.63 30.16 -2.18
N ARG A 43 15.36 30.02 -3.47
CA ARG A 43 14.09 29.46 -3.95
C ARG A 43 14.28 28.02 -4.42
N GLY A 44 13.44 27.12 -3.93
CA GLY A 44 13.46 25.71 -4.28
C GLY A 44 12.35 24.94 -3.55
N TYR A 45 12.48 23.63 -3.49
CA TYR A 45 11.59 22.77 -2.70
C TYR A 45 12.35 22.15 -1.52
N VAL A 46 11.82 22.31 -0.31
CA VAL A 46 12.29 21.59 0.88
C VAL A 46 11.60 20.24 0.90
N ALA A 47 12.37 19.15 0.94
CA ALA A 47 11.84 17.80 1.11
C ALA A 47 11.90 17.40 2.58
N MET A 48 10.74 17.05 3.13
CA MET A 48 10.53 16.60 4.50
C MET A 48 10.09 15.13 4.51
N ALA A 49 10.38 14.42 5.59
CA ALA A 49 9.81 13.11 5.82
C ALA A 49 9.40 12.93 7.29
N TRP A 50 8.30 12.21 7.50
CA TRP A 50 7.76 11.89 8.82
C TRP A 50 7.73 10.38 8.99
N GLY A 51 8.39 9.91 10.04
CA GLY A 51 8.35 8.54 10.50
C GLY A 51 7.32 8.37 11.59
N LEU A 52 6.19 7.69 11.31
CA LEU A 52 5.07 7.58 12.25
C LEU A 52 4.98 6.19 12.85
N ASP A 53 4.67 6.15 14.14
CA ASP A 53 4.49 4.95 14.96
C ASP A 53 5.67 3.99 14.83
N PRO A 54 6.81 4.33 15.44
CA PRO A 54 8.01 3.52 15.33
C PRO A 54 7.83 2.16 15.99
N PHE A 55 8.50 1.16 15.43
CA PHE A 55 8.55 -0.20 15.95
C PHE A 55 9.89 -0.83 15.62
N ARG A 56 10.17 -1.99 16.21
CA ARG A 56 11.28 -2.85 15.76
C ARG A 56 10.75 -4.02 14.97
N ASN A 57 11.33 -4.25 13.81
CA ASN A 57 11.00 -5.38 12.97
C ASN A 57 11.55 -6.70 13.57
N ALA A 58 11.31 -7.84 12.91
CA ALA A 58 11.74 -9.15 13.39
C ALA A 58 13.27 -9.27 13.50
N GLU A 59 14.02 -8.50 12.72
CA GLU A 59 15.49 -8.42 12.76
C GLU A 59 16.01 -7.39 13.77
N GLY A 60 15.14 -6.81 14.60
CA GLY A 60 15.49 -5.81 15.62
C GLY A 60 15.80 -4.42 15.06
N ARG A 61 15.57 -4.17 13.76
CA ARG A 61 15.81 -2.87 13.11
C ARG A 61 14.70 -1.89 13.46
N TYR A 62 15.10 -0.64 13.68
CA TYR A 62 14.19 0.47 13.94
C TYR A 62 13.50 0.89 12.64
N GLU A 63 12.17 0.78 12.61
CA GLU A 63 11.33 1.10 11.47
C GLU A 63 10.09 1.88 11.90
N HIS A 64 9.30 2.35 10.92
CA HIS A 64 8.09 3.12 11.14
C HIS A 64 6.93 2.44 10.43
N ARG A 65 5.77 2.33 11.10
CA ARG A 65 4.60 1.71 10.48
C ARG A 65 4.09 2.49 9.27
N ARG A 66 4.34 3.79 9.27
CA ARG A 66 4.00 4.68 8.17
C ARG A 66 5.13 5.67 7.93
N TRP A 67 5.49 5.81 6.66
CA TRP A 67 6.46 6.79 6.17
C TRP A 67 5.73 7.78 5.27
N VAL A 68 5.88 9.07 5.54
CA VAL A 68 5.24 10.14 4.75
C VAL A 68 6.34 11.06 4.24
N GLU A 69 6.38 11.33 2.94
CA GLU A 69 7.26 12.35 2.35
C GLU A 69 6.41 13.54 1.91
N ARG A 70 6.90 14.75 2.19
CA ARG A 70 6.27 16.02 1.84
C ARG A 70 7.28 16.96 1.22
N SER A 71 6.79 17.90 0.42
CA SER A 71 7.63 18.91 -0.20
C SER A 71 6.95 20.26 -0.20
N TYR A 72 7.68 21.29 0.20
CA TYR A 72 7.18 22.65 0.35
C TYR A 72 7.99 23.61 -0.51
N ALA A 73 7.32 24.54 -1.19
CA ALA A 73 8.02 25.60 -1.90
C ALA A 73 8.67 26.54 -0.88
N TRP A 74 9.97 26.78 -0.97
CA TRP A 74 10.69 27.65 -0.06
C TRP A 74 11.06 28.98 -0.73
N PRO A 75 10.91 30.13 -0.04
CA PRO A 75 10.33 30.30 1.30
C PRO A 75 8.78 30.42 1.30
N ALA A 76 8.12 30.32 0.14
CA ALA A 76 6.69 30.65 -0.01
C ALA A 76 5.71 29.84 0.89
N SER A 77 6.02 28.58 1.18
CA SER A 77 5.28 27.68 2.07
C SER A 77 6.01 27.46 3.40
N ARG A 78 6.89 28.38 3.83
CA ARG A 78 7.63 28.27 5.10
C ARG A 78 6.70 28.14 6.31
N ASP A 79 5.70 29.00 6.41
CA ASP A 79 4.79 29.00 7.56
C ASP A 79 3.83 27.81 7.55
N GLU A 80 3.46 27.32 6.35
CA GLU A 80 2.72 26.08 6.16
C GLU A 80 3.53 24.87 6.66
N LEU A 81 4.80 24.77 6.25
CA LEU A 81 5.72 23.72 6.70
C LEU A 81 5.85 23.74 8.23
N LEU A 82 6.12 24.91 8.83
CA LEU A 82 6.26 25.05 10.27
C LEU A 82 4.95 24.81 11.03
N GLY A 83 3.80 25.07 10.39
CA GLY A 83 2.47 24.71 10.89
C GLY A 83 2.31 23.20 11.01
N GLU A 84 2.61 22.45 9.94
CA GLU A 84 2.51 20.98 9.94
C GLU A 84 3.50 20.35 10.94
N VAL A 85 4.72 20.89 11.06
CA VAL A 85 5.67 20.45 12.11
C VAL A 85 5.09 20.69 13.50
N ALA A 86 4.50 21.85 13.76
CA ALA A 86 3.90 22.14 15.07
C ALA A 86 2.70 21.24 15.38
N GLU A 87 1.86 20.93 14.40
CA GLU A 87 0.74 19.99 14.56
C GLU A 87 1.23 18.57 14.90
N LEU A 88 2.28 18.10 14.22
CA LEU A 88 2.90 16.80 14.50
C LEU A 88 3.48 16.74 15.91
N LEU A 89 4.17 17.80 16.34
CA LEU A 89 4.74 17.90 17.68
C LEU A 89 3.66 18.00 18.76
N ALA A 90 2.58 18.76 18.53
CA ALA A 90 1.44 18.84 19.44
C ALA A 90 0.76 17.48 19.61
N ALA A 91 0.51 16.77 18.51
CA ALA A 91 -0.04 15.42 18.55
C ALA A 91 0.88 14.43 19.30
N ALA A 92 2.19 14.63 19.21
CA ALA A 92 3.16 13.83 19.94
C ALA A 92 3.18 14.14 21.45
N ASP A 93 3.03 15.40 21.83
CA ASP A 93 2.94 15.81 23.23
C ASP A 93 1.65 15.32 23.89
N ASP A 94 0.54 15.30 23.14
CA ASP A 94 -0.75 14.75 23.60
C ASP A 94 -0.77 13.21 23.69
N GLY A 95 0.31 12.54 23.28
CA GLY A 95 0.40 11.07 23.26
C GLY A 95 -0.44 10.40 22.18
N ASN A 96 -1.01 11.18 21.25
CA ASN A 96 -1.83 10.70 20.14
C ASN A 96 -1.00 10.12 18.98
N LEU A 97 0.29 10.44 18.94
CA LEU A 97 1.19 10.07 17.84
C LEU A 97 2.63 9.88 18.36
N SER A 98 3.37 8.93 17.80
CA SER A 98 4.82 8.88 17.97
C SER A 98 5.48 9.16 16.61
N VAL A 99 6.37 10.15 16.56
CA VAL A 99 6.87 10.72 15.29
C VAL A 99 8.36 11.01 15.34
N ASP A 100 9.05 10.70 14.25
CA ASP A 100 10.36 11.23 13.89
C ASP A 100 10.23 12.20 12.72
N VAL A 101 10.81 13.38 12.83
CA VAL A 101 10.76 14.43 11.80
C VAL A 101 12.13 14.58 11.12
N TYR A 102 12.13 14.47 9.79
CA TYR A 102 13.32 14.56 8.97
C TYR A 102 13.21 15.65 7.90
N VAL A 103 14.34 16.23 7.55
CA VAL A 103 14.51 17.23 6.49
C VAL A 103 15.73 16.89 5.65
N THR A 104 15.68 17.15 4.35
CA THR A 104 16.90 17.11 3.54
C THR A 104 17.64 18.44 3.62
N PRO A 105 18.96 18.48 3.82
CA PRO A 105 19.70 19.73 3.97
C PRO A 105 19.87 20.49 2.64
N HIS A 106 19.53 19.87 1.50
CA HIS A 106 19.62 20.50 0.17
C HIS A 106 18.23 20.79 -0.41
N LEU A 107 18.01 22.05 -0.82
CA LEU A 107 16.83 22.44 -1.60
C LEU A 107 16.80 21.74 -2.97
N ARG A 108 15.60 21.50 -3.50
CA ARG A 108 15.38 20.81 -4.77
C ARG A 108 14.84 21.71 -5.87
N THR A 109 15.12 21.34 -7.10
CA THR A 109 14.53 21.94 -8.31
C THR A 109 13.11 21.46 -8.58
N SER A 110 12.70 20.33 -7.98
CA SER A 110 11.38 19.71 -8.16
C SER A 110 10.84 19.16 -6.84
N ARG A 111 9.54 18.87 -6.80
CA ARG A 111 8.85 18.38 -5.59
C ARG A 111 9.27 16.97 -5.16
N GLY A 112 10.00 16.20 -5.98
CA GLY A 112 10.48 14.88 -5.57
C GLY A 112 11.70 14.98 -4.66
N ARG A 113 11.79 14.17 -3.61
CA ARG A 113 13.04 14.01 -2.85
C ARG A 113 14.14 13.32 -3.67
N ARG A 114 13.74 12.44 -4.59
CA ARG A 114 14.61 11.72 -5.52
C ARG A 114 14.40 12.29 -6.92
N GLY A 115 15.50 12.44 -7.68
CA GLY A 115 15.43 12.93 -9.06
C GLY A 115 14.56 12.04 -9.97
N PRO A 116 14.15 12.55 -11.16
CA PRO A 116 13.46 11.74 -12.16
C PRO A 116 14.29 10.50 -12.49
N THR A 117 13.64 9.41 -12.88
CA THR A 117 14.10 8.01 -13.04
C THR A 117 15.28 7.77 -14.01
N ASN A 118 16.25 8.67 -14.10
CA ASN A 118 17.46 8.57 -14.89
C ASN A 118 18.68 8.43 -13.95
N PRO A 119 19.58 7.44 -14.13
CA PRO A 119 20.78 7.24 -13.30
C PRO A 119 21.84 8.36 -13.37
N LYS A 120 21.52 9.55 -13.88
CA LYS A 120 22.47 10.67 -14.08
C LYS A 120 22.02 12.04 -13.53
N GLY A 121 20.90 12.18 -12.84
CA GLY A 121 20.42 13.50 -12.39
C GLY A 121 20.08 13.59 -10.91
N SER A 122 20.91 14.32 -10.15
CA SER A 122 20.44 14.94 -8.89
C SER A 122 19.41 16.01 -9.23
N ASN A 123 18.37 16.14 -8.42
CA ASN A 123 17.47 17.29 -8.48
C ASN A 123 17.72 18.28 -7.33
N ALA A 124 18.84 18.16 -6.62
CA ALA A 124 19.30 19.19 -5.70
C ALA A 124 19.68 20.45 -6.48
N LEU A 125 19.37 21.61 -5.92
CA LEU A 125 19.98 22.86 -6.35
C LEU A 125 21.50 22.82 -6.05
N PRO A 126 22.30 23.68 -6.70
CA PRO A 126 23.70 23.88 -6.34
C PRO A 126 23.88 23.94 -4.81
N PRO A 127 24.66 23.03 -4.20
CA PRO A 127 24.79 22.93 -2.75
C PRO A 127 25.41 24.19 -2.17
N THR A 128 24.94 24.60 -0.99
CA THR A 128 25.51 25.70 -0.19
C THR A 128 26.06 25.20 1.14
N LEU A 129 26.24 23.88 1.26
CA LEU A 129 26.73 23.25 2.49
C LEU A 129 27.33 21.87 2.22
N LEU A 130 28.11 21.40 3.18
CA LEU A 130 28.43 19.99 3.41
C LEU A 130 27.71 19.52 4.68
N HIS A 131 27.41 18.23 4.80
CA HIS A 131 26.81 17.66 6.01
C HIS A 131 27.54 16.41 6.49
N ALA A 132 27.54 16.15 7.79
CA ALA A 132 28.05 14.91 8.38
C ALA A 132 27.00 14.33 9.31
N ASP A 133 26.80 13.02 9.27
CA ASP A 133 25.94 12.26 10.18
C ASP A 133 26.84 11.29 10.94
N MET A 134 26.92 11.44 12.26
CA MET A 134 27.88 10.75 13.12
C MET A 134 27.14 9.93 14.17
N ASP A 135 27.37 8.62 14.13
CA ASP A 135 26.88 7.66 15.12
C ASP A 135 27.96 7.40 16.18
N GLY A 136 28.42 8.46 16.86
CA GLY A 136 29.52 8.44 17.84
C GLY A 136 30.37 9.71 17.80
N PRO A 137 31.40 9.82 18.67
CA PRO A 137 32.31 10.97 18.67
C PRO A 137 33.06 11.07 17.34
N ALA A 138 33.29 12.30 16.87
CA ALA A 138 34.06 12.55 15.66
C ALA A 138 35.46 11.94 15.76
N ALA A 139 35.91 11.26 14.70
CA ALA A 139 37.25 10.68 14.63
C ALA A 139 38.35 11.76 14.71
N ASP A 140 38.06 12.94 14.16
CA ASP A 140 38.88 14.14 14.24
C ASP A 140 38.08 15.25 14.93
N GLY A 141 38.07 15.23 16.27
CA GLY A 141 37.35 16.19 17.10
C GLY A 141 37.87 17.63 16.95
N GLU A 142 39.18 17.81 16.78
CA GLU A 142 39.80 19.12 16.54
C GLU A 142 39.32 19.73 15.22
N LEU A 143 39.25 18.92 14.15
CA LEU A 143 38.64 19.36 12.90
C LEU A 143 37.17 19.71 13.11
N TYR A 144 36.41 18.87 13.80
CA TYR A 144 34.98 19.11 14.00
C TYR A 144 34.73 20.44 14.73
N ASP A 145 35.53 20.75 15.75
CA ASP A 145 35.51 22.03 16.47
C ASP A 145 35.96 23.19 15.60
N LEU A 146 37.02 23.02 14.81
CA LEU A 146 37.50 24.02 13.86
C LEU A 146 36.45 24.39 12.79
N LEU A 147 35.76 23.38 12.25
CA LEU A 147 34.70 23.54 11.25
C LEU A 147 33.56 24.44 11.75
N ALA A 148 33.36 24.47 13.07
CA ALA A 148 32.39 25.31 13.76
C ALA A 148 30.98 25.20 13.14
N SER A 149 30.61 23.95 12.82
CA SER A 149 29.38 23.56 12.13
C SER A 149 28.13 23.94 12.91
N LEU A 150 27.01 24.02 12.20
CA LEU A 150 25.68 24.01 12.80
C LEU A 150 25.39 22.58 13.27
N ARG A 151 25.56 22.34 14.57
CA ARG A 151 25.50 21.01 15.20
C ARG A 151 24.13 20.73 15.80
N THR A 152 23.69 19.48 15.61
CA THR A 152 22.43 18.98 16.14
C THR A 152 22.64 17.64 16.81
N ALA A 153 22.26 17.55 18.08
CA ALA A 153 22.12 16.27 18.77
C ALA A 153 20.87 15.55 18.24
N SER A 154 21.04 14.32 17.77
CA SER A 154 19.96 13.53 17.17
C SER A 154 18.95 12.99 18.19
N GLY A 155 19.17 13.21 19.50
CA GLY A 155 18.40 12.63 20.59
C GLY A 155 18.78 11.16 20.90
N THR A 156 19.85 10.62 20.31
CA THR A 156 20.50 9.38 20.78
C THR A 156 21.87 9.77 21.34
N ASP A 157 22.24 9.22 22.49
CA ASP A 157 23.47 9.58 23.19
C ASP A 157 24.71 9.38 22.30
N GLY A 158 25.52 10.43 22.15
CA GLY A 158 26.70 10.46 21.28
C GLY A 158 26.43 10.53 19.76
N HIS A 159 25.17 10.62 19.31
CA HIS A 159 24.83 10.70 17.88
C HIS A 159 24.46 12.14 17.48
N GLU A 160 25.18 12.70 16.53
CA GLU A 160 25.04 14.09 16.08
C GLU A 160 25.10 14.21 14.56
N HIS A 161 24.47 15.25 14.01
CA HIS A 161 24.77 15.68 12.65
C HIS A 161 25.21 17.15 12.63
N GLY A 162 26.20 17.42 11.78
CA GLY A 162 26.81 18.74 11.61
C GLY A 162 26.64 19.24 10.19
N ILE A 163 26.29 20.53 10.04
CA ILE A 163 26.22 21.23 8.76
C ILE A 163 27.31 22.29 8.67
N VAL A 164 28.12 22.23 7.61
CA VAL A 164 29.16 23.22 7.31
C VAL A 164 28.64 24.10 6.16
N LEU A 165 28.34 25.37 6.46
CA LEU A 165 27.78 26.31 5.48
C LEU A 165 28.87 26.92 4.60
N LEU A 166 28.53 27.12 3.33
CA LEU A 166 29.38 27.76 2.32
C LEU A 166 28.88 29.17 2.00
N ASP A 167 29.80 30.08 1.71
CA ASP A 167 29.51 31.49 1.39
C ASP A 167 28.89 31.66 0.00
N ALA A 168 29.07 30.68 -0.88
CA ALA A 168 28.55 30.66 -2.23
C ALA A 168 28.02 29.26 -2.62
N PRO A 169 27.00 29.19 -3.49
CA PRO A 169 26.56 27.93 -4.09
C PRO A 169 27.67 27.29 -4.94
N LEU A 170 27.79 25.96 -4.83
CA LEU A 170 28.71 25.16 -5.65
C LEU A 170 28.02 24.68 -6.92
N ASP A 171 28.31 25.37 -8.03
CA ASP A 171 27.84 24.95 -9.36
C ASP A 171 28.52 23.66 -9.84
N ASP A 172 29.76 23.43 -9.40
CA ASP A 172 30.50 22.20 -9.66
C ASP A 172 30.19 21.13 -8.61
N ARG A 173 29.26 20.25 -8.98
CA ARG A 173 28.84 19.12 -8.16
C ARG A 173 29.98 18.11 -7.92
N ALA A 174 30.95 17.97 -8.83
CA ALA A 174 32.09 17.07 -8.65
C ALA A 174 32.95 17.51 -7.46
N ARG A 175 33.21 18.81 -7.39
CA ARG A 175 33.91 19.45 -6.26
C ARG A 175 33.15 19.26 -4.95
N TRP A 176 31.82 19.44 -4.95
CA TRP A 176 31.03 19.13 -3.76
C TRP A 176 31.22 17.67 -3.30
N VAL A 177 31.14 16.68 -4.21
CA VAL A 177 31.34 15.27 -3.86
C VAL A 177 32.73 15.01 -3.29
N GLN A 178 33.77 15.66 -3.84
CA GLN A 178 35.14 15.55 -3.37
C GLN A 178 35.28 16.06 -1.93
N CYS A 179 34.83 17.29 -1.65
CA CYS A 179 34.89 17.88 -0.30
C CYS A 179 34.00 17.13 0.70
N GLN A 180 32.80 16.70 0.28
CA GLN A 180 31.87 15.94 1.11
C GLN A 180 32.43 14.58 1.54
N ARG A 181 33.20 13.91 0.67
CA ARG A 181 33.91 12.66 1.01
C ARG A 181 35.06 12.90 1.98
N ALA A 182 35.88 13.91 1.70
CA ALA A 182 36.99 14.27 2.59
C ALA A 182 36.48 14.62 4.00
N LEU A 183 35.37 15.35 4.10
CA LEU A 183 34.69 15.64 5.36
C LEU A 183 34.27 14.37 6.11
N ARG A 184 33.58 13.44 5.43
CA ARG A 184 33.17 12.15 6.03
C ARG A 184 34.38 11.34 6.51
N ASP A 185 35.40 11.22 5.66
CA ASP A 185 36.57 10.36 5.92
C ASP A 185 37.36 10.85 7.13
N ARG A 186 37.39 12.17 7.37
CA ARG A 186 38.03 12.75 8.55
C ARG A 186 37.16 12.72 9.81
N LEU A 187 35.85 12.90 9.69
CA LEU A 187 34.94 12.94 10.85
C LEU A 187 34.47 11.55 11.31
N GLY A 188 34.67 10.48 10.54
CA GLY A 188 34.47 9.10 10.99
C GLY A 188 33.03 8.57 10.86
N GLY A 189 32.32 8.90 9.78
CA GLY A 189 31.05 8.24 9.46
C GLY A 189 31.28 6.74 9.19
N GLY A 190 30.46 5.86 9.79
CA GLY A 190 30.64 4.40 9.72
C GLY A 190 30.72 3.80 8.30
N VAL A 191 30.97 2.49 8.24
CA VAL A 191 31.25 1.64 7.04
C VAL A 191 30.14 1.65 5.94
N ASP A 192 29.12 2.51 6.02
CA ASP A 192 28.10 2.66 4.97
C ASP A 192 28.53 3.72 3.93
N ASP A 193 28.66 3.29 2.67
CA ASP A 193 29.16 4.09 1.53
C ASP A 193 28.22 5.22 1.07
N LYS A 194 27.10 5.44 1.76
CA LYS A 194 26.00 6.27 1.26
C LYS A 194 26.12 7.70 1.77
N ILE A 195 26.77 8.54 0.96
CA ILE A 195 26.55 9.98 1.02
C ILE A 195 25.75 10.37 -0.21
N ALA A 196 24.57 10.96 -0.02
CA ALA A 196 23.75 11.45 -1.11
C ALA A 196 23.21 12.86 -0.82
N ASP A 197 22.98 13.65 -1.86
CA ASP A 197 22.30 14.94 -1.65
C ASP A 197 20.88 14.78 -1.09
N ASN A 198 20.28 13.59 -1.13
CA ASN A 198 18.92 13.32 -0.66
C ASN A 198 18.85 12.64 0.71
N ASP A 199 19.96 12.69 1.45
CA ASP A 199 20.04 12.29 2.85
C ASP A 199 19.01 13.05 3.69
N LEU A 200 18.51 12.36 4.72
CA LEU A 200 17.48 12.85 5.62
C LEU A 200 18.07 12.96 7.02
N LEU A 201 18.14 14.19 7.52
CA LEU A 201 18.64 14.51 8.85
C LEU A 201 17.46 14.87 9.76
N ARG A 202 17.58 14.57 11.06
CA ARG A 202 16.53 14.92 12.03
C ARG A 202 16.44 16.43 12.18
N LEU A 203 15.25 17.01 12.12
CA LEU A 203 15.09 18.46 12.22
C LEU A 203 15.25 18.92 13.69
N PRO A 204 16.10 19.92 14.00
CA PRO A 204 16.14 20.54 15.33
C PRO A 204 14.80 21.13 15.77
N GLY A 205 14.57 21.14 17.08
CA GLY A 205 13.28 21.54 17.66
C GLY A 205 12.20 20.46 17.54
N THR A 206 12.56 19.25 17.14
CA THR A 206 11.65 18.10 17.09
C THR A 206 12.05 17.02 18.10
N VAL A 207 11.53 15.79 17.95
CA VAL A 207 11.80 14.68 18.86
C VAL A 207 12.32 13.45 18.11
N ASN A 208 13.07 12.63 18.84
CA ASN A 208 13.52 11.32 18.46
C ASN A 208 12.73 10.27 19.25
N ALA A 209 11.89 9.52 18.54
CA ALA A 209 11.03 8.50 19.10
C ALA A 209 11.74 7.14 19.27
N LYS A 210 13.00 6.99 18.83
CA LYS A 210 13.78 5.73 18.96
C LYS A 210 13.86 5.18 20.39
N PRO A 211 13.99 5.99 21.46
CA PRO A 211 13.97 5.52 22.84
C PRO A 211 12.62 4.93 23.30
N THR A 212 11.52 5.24 22.60
CA THR A 212 10.19 4.67 22.90
C THR A 212 10.08 3.19 22.51
N VAL A 213 10.96 2.73 21.63
CA VAL A 213 11.08 1.33 21.20
C VAL A 213 12.55 0.87 21.23
N PRO A 214 13.15 0.75 22.43
CA PRO A 214 14.58 0.45 22.58
C PRO A 214 14.91 -0.96 22.07
N ALA A 215 16.17 -1.20 21.69
CA ALA A 215 16.62 -2.53 21.25
C ALA A 215 16.70 -3.53 22.43
N SER A 216 17.03 -3.00 23.61
CA SER A 216 17.09 -3.69 24.89
C SER A 216 16.88 -2.66 26.00
N GLY A 217 16.32 -3.09 27.14
CA GLY A 217 16.03 -2.21 28.28
C GLY A 217 14.61 -1.64 28.31
N PRO A 218 14.28 -0.80 29.32
CA PRO A 218 12.95 -0.22 29.49
C PRO A 218 12.66 0.84 28.43
N THR A 219 11.40 0.95 28.01
CA THR A 219 10.92 2.01 27.11
C THR A 219 11.11 3.38 27.77
N GLY A 220 11.79 4.30 27.09
CA GLY A 220 11.99 5.67 27.54
C GLY A 220 11.05 6.66 26.82
N PRO A 221 10.95 7.91 27.30
CA PRO A 221 10.25 8.97 26.57
C PRO A 221 10.99 9.32 25.28
N PRO A 222 10.31 9.93 24.28
CA PRO A 222 11.01 10.51 23.13
C PRO A 222 11.99 11.60 23.60
N LEU A 223 13.17 11.63 23.00
CA LEU A 223 14.24 12.57 23.37
C LEU A 223 14.27 13.77 22.41
N PRO A 224 14.62 14.97 22.87
CA PRO A 224 14.67 16.15 22.01
C PRO A 224 15.76 16.03 20.95
N VAL A 225 15.46 16.53 19.74
CA VAL A 225 16.47 16.80 18.71
C VAL A 225 16.89 18.26 18.88
N ALA A 226 18.02 18.47 19.55
CA ALA A 226 18.41 19.79 20.03
C ALA A 226 19.56 20.38 19.19
N PRO A 227 19.51 21.68 18.84
CA PRO A 227 20.71 22.37 18.39
C PRO A 227 21.69 22.45 19.57
N ILE A 228 22.95 22.09 19.35
CA ILE A 228 23.97 22.03 20.42
C ILE A 228 25.14 22.99 20.20
N GLY A 229 25.20 23.64 19.04
CA GLY A 229 26.22 24.67 18.80
C GLY A 229 26.21 25.18 17.36
N TRP A 230 26.51 26.47 17.22
CA TRP A 230 26.89 27.09 15.96
C TRP A 230 27.57 28.43 16.26
N THR A 231 28.71 28.70 15.63
CA THR A 231 29.48 29.93 15.86
C THR A 231 29.18 31.04 14.85
N GLY A 232 28.23 30.83 13.94
CA GLY A 232 27.95 31.75 12.84
C GLY A 232 28.92 31.63 11.66
N ARG A 233 29.91 30.74 11.73
CA ARG A 233 30.94 30.60 10.69
C ARG A 233 30.33 30.10 9.37
N VAL A 234 30.74 30.76 8.29
CA VAL A 234 30.49 30.37 6.90
C VAL A 234 31.85 30.26 6.22
N TRP A 235 32.04 29.24 5.39
CA TRP A 235 33.31 28.93 4.77
C TRP A 235 33.33 29.29 3.28
N SER A 236 34.42 29.85 2.80
CA SER A 236 34.71 29.76 1.37
C SER A 236 35.11 28.33 1.01
N LEU A 237 34.83 27.90 -0.23
CA LEU A 237 35.23 26.56 -0.68
C LEU A 237 36.75 26.36 -0.58
N ALA A 238 37.53 27.39 -0.90
CA ALA A 238 39.00 27.32 -0.90
C ALA A 238 39.57 27.09 0.50
N GLU A 239 39.11 27.85 1.48
CA GLU A 239 39.52 27.68 2.88
C GLU A 239 39.09 26.32 3.44
N LEU A 240 37.86 25.89 3.12
CA LEU A 240 37.36 24.60 3.57
C LEU A 240 38.13 23.44 2.93
N ALA A 241 38.46 23.55 1.65
CA ALA A 241 39.24 22.54 0.94
C ALA A 241 40.64 22.42 1.51
N ASP A 242 41.33 23.53 1.80
CA ASP A 242 42.64 23.53 2.46
C ASP A 242 42.59 22.83 3.82
N VAL A 243 41.59 23.18 4.65
CA VAL A 243 41.37 22.56 5.96
C VAL A 243 41.07 21.06 5.85
N LEU A 244 40.34 20.64 4.82
CA LEU A 244 40.03 19.23 4.56
C LEU A 244 41.17 18.46 3.88
N GLY A 245 42.24 19.14 3.44
CA GLY A 245 43.33 18.53 2.66
C GLY A 245 42.94 18.20 1.21
N VAL A 246 42.02 18.96 0.63
CA VAL A 246 41.53 18.82 -0.74
C VAL A 246 42.21 19.85 -1.64
N ASP A 247 42.97 19.38 -2.62
CA ASP A 247 43.56 20.23 -3.66
C ASP A 247 42.49 20.58 -4.73
N LEU A 248 42.11 21.86 -4.80
CA LEU A 248 41.13 22.37 -5.76
C LEU A 248 41.71 22.68 -7.15
N ASP A 249 43.04 22.76 -7.26
CA ASP A 249 43.75 22.98 -8.52
C ASP A 249 43.94 21.67 -9.29
N GLN A 250 43.90 20.54 -8.58
CA GLN A 250 43.72 19.24 -9.21
C GLN A 250 42.33 19.14 -9.85
N PRO A 251 42.22 18.57 -11.07
CA PRO A 251 40.93 18.35 -11.69
C PRO A 251 40.09 17.51 -10.74
N ALA A 252 38.92 18.04 -10.36
CA ALA A 252 37.99 17.33 -9.48
C ALA A 252 37.82 15.90 -10.04
N PRO A 253 37.93 14.86 -9.19
CA PRO A 253 37.67 13.51 -9.65
C PRO A 253 36.30 13.57 -10.31
N PRO A 254 36.13 12.99 -11.52
CA PRO A 254 34.86 13.05 -12.20
C PRO A 254 33.80 12.65 -11.17
N LEU A 255 32.66 13.37 -11.16
CA LEU A 255 31.47 12.90 -10.46
C LEU A 255 31.40 11.39 -10.69
N PRO A 256 30.86 10.61 -9.77
CA PRO A 256 30.53 9.24 -10.08
C PRO A 256 29.44 9.16 -11.18
N VAL A 257 29.67 9.71 -12.39
CA VAL A 257 29.57 8.94 -13.62
C VAL A 257 30.10 7.55 -13.30
N ALA A 258 29.45 6.54 -13.85
CA ALA A 258 30.05 5.23 -13.94
C ALA A 258 31.36 5.34 -14.77
N ALA A 259 32.43 5.91 -14.20
CA ALA A 259 33.81 5.68 -14.55
C ALA A 259 34.09 4.29 -13.97
N GLY A 260 34.44 3.30 -14.76
CA GLY A 260 35.24 3.32 -15.97
C GLY A 260 36.71 3.23 -15.61
N GLY A 261 37.02 2.63 -14.45
CA GLY A 261 38.37 2.29 -14.06
C GLY A 261 38.70 0.94 -14.66
N THR A 262 39.46 0.94 -15.74
CA THR A 262 40.24 -0.22 -16.16
C THR A 262 41.38 -0.37 -15.15
N ALA A 263 41.13 -1.07 -14.05
CA ALA A 263 42.20 -1.80 -13.40
C ALA A 263 42.62 -2.91 -14.37
N ASP A 264 43.92 -3.12 -14.53
CA ASP A 264 44.47 -4.17 -15.41
C ASP A 264 43.72 -5.48 -15.18
N ALA A 265 43.18 -6.03 -16.27
CA ALA A 265 42.47 -7.29 -16.22
C ALA A 265 43.42 -8.35 -15.64
N PRO A 266 43.01 -9.09 -14.60
CA PRO A 266 43.82 -10.20 -14.12
C PRO A 266 44.05 -11.18 -15.29
N GLU A 267 45.25 -11.75 -15.33
CA GLU A 267 45.68 -12.76 -16.31
C GLU A 267 44.53 -13.74 -16.59
N THR A 268 44.17 -13.92 -17.86
CA THR A 268 42.90 -14.48 -18.31
C THR A 268 42.67 -15.91 -17.81
N VAL A 269 42.06 -16.05 -16.63
CA VAL A 269 41.46 -17.29 -16.17
C VAL A 269 40.09 -17.42 -16.87
N PRO A 270 39.87 -18.43 -17.71
CA PRO A 270 38.58 -18.62 -18.37
C PRO A 270 37.49 -18.92 -17.34
N ALA A 271 36.25 -18.49 -17.59
CA ALA A 271 35.16 -18.81 -16.69
C ALA A 271 34.96 -20.34 -16.61
N PRO A 272 34.67 -20.88 -15.42
CA PRO A 272 34.47 -22.30 -15.25
C PRO A 272 33.25 -22.77 -16.04
N THR A 273 33.43 -23.71 -16.96
CA THR A 273 32.37 -24.21 -17.86
C THR A 273 31.48 -25.27 -17.22
N ASN A 274 31.97 -25.95 -16.18
CA ASN A 274 31.24 -27.01 -15.47
C ASN A 274 30.70 -26.50 -14.13
N LEU A 275 29.56 -25.81 -14.18
CA LEU A 275 28.92 -25.21 -13.01
C LEU A 275 27.98 -26.18 -12.30
N PRO A 276 28.04 -26.29 -10.95
CA PRO A 276 27.02 -26.96 -10.15
C PRO A 276 25.63 -26.37 -10.39
N ASP A 277 24.59 -27.20 -10.33
CA ASP A 277 23.20 -26.82 -10.68
C ASP A 277 22.71 -25.51 -10.04
N ARG A 278 23.06 -25.25 -8.77
CA ARG A 278 22.66 -24.02 -8.09
C ARG A 278 23.38 -22.78 -8.63
N LEU A 279 24.66 -22.91 -8.96
CA LEU A 279 25.44 -21.82 -9.55
C LEU A 279 25.03 -21.60 -11.01
N ARG A 280 24.77 -22.69 -11.76
CA ARG A 280 24.22 -22.68 -13.12
C ARG A 280 22.86 -21.98 -13.17
N ARG A 281 21.92 -22.32 -12.28
CA ARG A 281 20.63 -21.62 -12.16
C ARG A 281 20.78 -20.14 -11.83
N ALA A 282 21.78 -19.77 -11.03
CA ALA A 282 22.05 -18.36 -10.72
C ALA A 282 22.61 -17.60 -11.93
N VAL A 283 23.45 -18.24 -12.74
CA VAL A 283 23.93 -17.75 -14.03
C VAL A 283 22.76 -17.60 -15.02
N ASP A 284 21.99 -18.66 -15.25
CA ASP A 284 20.90 -18.68 -16.24
C ASP A 284 19.77 -17.70 -15.87
N GLY A 285 19.44 -17.61 -14.57
CA GLY A 285 18.40 -16.72 -14.06
C GLY A 285 18.84 -15.25 -13.93
N PHE A 286 20.12 -14.94 -14.15
CA PHE A 286 20.66 -13.61 -13.92
C PHE A 286 19.97 -12.55 -14.78
N THR A 287 19.73 -12.86 -16.06
CA THR A 287 19.12 -11.98 -17.06
C THR A 287 17.63 -11.73 -16.81
N GLU A 288 16.97 -12.60 -16.05
CA GLU A 288 15.54 -12.50 -15.73
C GLU A 288 15.27 -12.01 -14.30
N ALA A 289 16.31 -11.95 -13.46
CA ALA A 289 16.17 -11.50 -12.08
C ALA A 289 15.56 -10.08 -12.02
N PRO A 290 14.49 -9.87 -11.22
CA PRO A 290 13.80 -8.58 -11.09
C PRO A 290 14.68 -7.52 -10.40
N ASN A 291 15.64 -7.96 -9.58
CA ASN A 291 16.67 -7.11 -8.99
C ASN A 291 18.07 -7.64 -9.34
N LYS A 292 18.72 -6.94 -10.26
CA LYS A 292 20.06 -7.29 -10.77
C LYS A 292 21.17 -7.18 -9.72
N SER A 293 21.04 -6.28 -8.76
CA SER A 293 22.02 -6.12 -7.69
C SER A 293 21.96 -7.27 -6.69
N ASN A 294 20.77 -7.79 -6.40
CA ASN A 294 20.62 -8.99 -5.57
C ASN A 294 21.13 -10.24 -6.30
N ALA A 295 20.83 -10.37 -7.59
CA ALA A 295 21.36 -11.47 -8.41
C ALA A 295 22.89 -11.47 -8.50
N TRP A 296 23.51 -10.28 -8.64
CA TRP A 296 24.97 -10.09 -8.56
C TRP A 296 25.54 -10.60 -7.25
N GLN A 297 25.00 -10.15 -6.11
CA GLN A 297 25.46 -10.61 -4.80
C GLN A 297 25.27 -12.11 -4.59
N GLN A 298 24.15 -12.67 -5.08
CA GLN A 298 23.85 -14.09 -4.99
C GLN A 298 24.84 -14.93 -5.82
N LEU A 299 25.17 -14.50 -7.03
CA LEU A 299 26.11 -15.18 -7.91
C LEU A 299 27.52 -15.22 -7.28
N VAL A 300 28.01 -14.08 -6.80
CA VAL A 300 29.31 -13.97 -6.10
C VAL A 300 29.32 -14.84 -4.83
N SER A 301 28.24 -14.81 -4.05
CA SER A 301 28.14 -15.61 -2.83
C SER A 301 28.11 -17.11 -3.10
N LEU A 302 27.42 -17.55 -4.16
CA LEU A 302 27.39 -18.96 -4.54
C LEU A 302 28.75 -19.43 -5.04
N ALA A 303 29.48 -18.60 -5.79
CA ALA A 303 30.84 -18.94 -6.23
C ALA A 303 31.78 -19.17 -5.04
N VAL A 304 31.72 -18.31 -4.01
CA VAL A 304 32.44 -18.47 -2.73
C VAL A 304 32.01 -19.74 -1.98
N VAL A 305 30.70 -20.04 -1.93
CA VAL A 305 30.17 -21.25 -1.28
C VAL A 305 30.64 -22.53 -1.97
N PHE A 306 30.71 -22.55 -3.30
CA PHE A 306 31.21 -23.68 -4.08
C PHE A 306 32.75 -23.74 -4.16
N GLY A 307 33.44 -22.76 -3.57
CA GLY A 307 34.89 -22.76 -3.39
C GLY A 307 35.68 -22.39 -4.64
N TYR A 308 35.07 -21.65 -5.57
CA TYR A 308 35.78 -21.07 -6.72
C TYR A 308 36.77 -20.01 -6.26
N GLY A 309 37.88 -19.86 -6.99
CA GLY A 309 38.87 -18.81 -6.75
C GLY A 309 38.30 -17.42 -7.06
N ARG A 310 38.96 -16.37 -6.55
CA ARG A 310 38.56 -14.98 -6.79
C ARG A 310 38.51 -14.68 -8.29
N ASP A 311 39.53 -15.09 -9.03
CA ASP A 311 39.66 -14.76 -10.46
C ASP A 311 38.69 -15.59 -11.32
N GLU A 312 38.46 -16.87 -10.99
CA GLU A 312 37.43 -17.71 -11.64
C GLU A 312 36.02 -17.15 -11.42
N SER A 313 35.76 -16.65 -10.21
CA SER A 313 34.48 -16.05 -9.85
C SER A 313 34.28 -14.69 -10.51
N PHE A 314 35.36 -13.93 -10.67
CA PHE A 314 35.33 -12.68 -11.44
C PHE A 314 35.03 -12.96 -12.91
N ALA A 315 35.71 -13.94 -13.51
CA ALA A 315 35.46 -14.38 -14.89
C ALA A 315 34.00 -14.83 -15.09
N LEU A 316 33.44 -15.62 -14.17
CA LEU A 316 32.04 -16.05 -14.18
C LEU A 316 31.06 -14.85 -14.19
N VAL A 317 31.35 -13.84 -13.37
CA VAL A 317 30.51 -12.63 -13.25
C VAL A 317 30.69 -11.71 -14.48
N VAL A 318 31.91 -11.59 -15.00
CA VAL A 318 32.20 -10.83 -16.23
C VAL A 318 31.50 -11.45 -17.44
N GLU A 319 31.50 -12.78 -17.55
CA GLU A 319 30.89 -13.49 -18.68
C GLU A 319 29.36 -13.48 -18.61
N HIS A 320 28.78 -13.78 -17.45
CA HIS A 320 27.36 -14.07 -17.35
C HIS A 320 26.51 -12.96 -16.72
N ALA A 321 27.10 -12.04 -15.96
CA ALA A 321 26.36 -11.03 -15.21
C ALA A 321 26.61 -9.61 -15.73
N LEU A 322 27.85 -9.29 -16.09
CA LEU A 322 28.24 -7.95 -16.52
C LEU A 322 27.53 -7.45 -17.79
N PRO A 323 27.28 -8.27 -18.83
CA PRO A 323 26.53 -7.86 -20.02
C PRO A 323 25.09 -7.41 -19.70
N HIS A 324 24.56 -7.82 -18.54
CA HIS A 324 23.18 -7.57 -18.13
C HIS A 324 23.05 -6.50 -17.05
N ILE A 325 24.16 -5.91 -16.59
CA ILE A 325 24.16 -4.78 -15.65
C ILE A 325 25.00 -3.62 -16.20
N GLY A 326 24.38 -2.85 -17.09
CA GLY A 326 24.99 -1.64 -17.65
C GLY A 326 25.42 -0.60 -16.60
N ARG A 327 24.84 -0.65 -15.38
CA ARG A 327 25.24 0.22 -14.26
C ARG A 327 26.61 -0.15 -13.67
N PHE A 328 27.02 -1.41 -13.72
CA PHE A 328 28.23 -1.93 -13.08
C PHE A 328 29.37 -2.18 -14.06
N ALA A 329 29.12 -2.26 -15.38
CA ALA A 329 30.15 -2.44 -16.40
C ALA A 329 31.41 -1.57 -16.19
N PRO A 330 31.30 -0.29 -15.80
CA PRO A 330 32.49 0.54 -15.58
C PRO A 330 33.19 0.31 -14.22
N ARG A 331 32.53 -0.33 -13.24
CA ARG A 331 33.03 -0.57 -11.87
C ARG A 331 33.04 -2.05 -11.49
N ALA A 332 33.06 -2.94 -12.49
CA ALA A 332 32.82 -4.37 -12.33
C ALA A 332 33.72 -4.99 -11.26
N LEU A 333 35.02 -4.66 -11.31
CA LEU A 333 36.01 -5.18 -10.38
C LEU A 333 35.79 -4.67 -8.94
N VAL A 334 35.51 -3.38 -8.78
CA VAL A 334 35.29 -2.77 -7.46
C VAL A 334 34.01 -3.32 -6.80
N GLU A 335 32.92 -3.46 -7.56
CA GLU A 335 31.67 -4.03 -7.07
C GLU A 335 31.76 -5.54 -6.83
N PHE A 336 32.57 -6.23 -7.63
CA PHE A 336 32.92 -7.63 -7.42
C PHE A 336 33.71 -7.79 -6.12
N ASP A 337 34.79 -7.04 -5.93
CA ASP A 337 35.66 -7.11 -4.74
C ASP A 337 34.90 -6.82 -3.44
N ARG A 338 34.01 -5.83 -3.48
CA ARG A 338 33.10 -5.54 -2.37
C ARG A 338 32.17 -6.72 -2.05
N SER A 339 31.55 -7.30 -3.08
CA SER A 339 30.65 -8.45 -2.93
C SER A 339 31.40 -9.70 -2.49
N TRP A 340 32.64 -9.86 -2.95
CA TRP A 340 33.55 -10.95 -2.63
C TRP A 340 33.98 -10.91 -1.17
N ALA A 341 34.48 -9.77 -0.69
CA ALA A 341 34.85 -9.58 0.71
C ALA A 341 33.68 -9.84 1.66
N LYS A 342 32.48 -9.37 1.30
CA LYS A 342 31.25 -9.61 2.07
C LYS A 342 30.87 -11.10 2.11
N ALA A 343 30.97 -11.80 0.98
CA ALA A 343 30.67 -13.23 0.90
C ALA A 343 31.68 -14.08 1.69
N GLN A 344 32.97 -13.73 1.64
CA GLN A 344 34.02 -14.41 2.43
C GLN A 344 33.81 -14.21 3.94
N ALA A 345 33.51 -12.99 4.38
CA ALA A 345 33.23 -12.69 5.79
C ALA A 345 32.01 -13.48 6.29
N TYR A 346 30.95 -13.58 5.47
CA TYR A 346 29.76 -14.38 5.79
C TYR A 346 30.06 -15.89 5.87
N GLN A 347 30.90 -16.42 4.99
CA GLN A 347 31.30 -17.83 5.00
C GLN A 347 32.19 -18.17 6.21
N ALA A 348 33.08 -17.25 6.62
CA ALA A 348 33.94 -17.42 7.79
C ALA A 348 33.13 -17.55 9.10
N GLN A 349 31.98 -16.88 9.18
CA GLN A 349 31.08 -16.87 10.35
C GLN A 349 30.11 -18.08 10.41
N ARG A 350 30.12 -18.99 9.43
CA ARG A 350 29.23 -20.17 9.43
C ARG A 350 29.72 -21.28 10.38
N PRO A 351 28.82 -21.90 11.17
CA PRO A 351 29.17 -23.01 12.07
C PRO A 351 29.64 -24.27 11.31
N ASP A 352 30.60 -24.97 11.91
CA ASP A 352 31.45 -26.01 11.29
C ASP A 352 30.71 -27.21 10.66
N ARG A 353 29.45 -27.43 11.07
CA ARG A 353 28.63 -28.56 10.63
C ARG A 353 28.22 -28.48 9.15
N ASP A 354 28.25 -27.29 8.55
CA ASP A 354 27.88 -27.02 7.14
C ASP A 354 29.09 -26.84 6.20
N ARG A 355 30.34 -27.01 6.68
CA ARG A 355 31.57 -26.79 5.87
C ARG A 355 31.94 -27.94 4.92
N ARG A 356 31.10 -28.97 4.75
CA ARG A 356 31.42 -30.08 3.84
C ARG A 356 31.32 -29.63 2.36
N ARG A 357 32.48 -29.48 1.72
CA ARG A 357 32.63 -29.32 0.25
C ARG A 357 31.81 -30.38 -0.49
N PRO A 358 30.94 -30.02 -1.45
CA PRO A 358 30.50 -30.96 -2.48
C PRO A 358 31.71 -31.27 -3.37
N ALA A 359 32.08 -32.55 -3.50
CA ALA A 359 33.17 -32.95 -4.38
C ALA A 359 32.78 -32.71 -5.85
N LEU A 360 33.58 -31.92 -6.58
CA LEU A 360 33.55 -31.88 -8.03
C LEU A 360 34.28 -33.12 -8.56
N SER A 361 33.56 -34.02 -9.22
CA SER A 361 34.16 -35.15 -9.94
C SER A 361 34.72 -34.69 -11.29
N PRO A 362 35.92 -35.14 -11.71
CA PRO A 362 36.45 -34.81 -13.02
C PRO A 362 35.75 -35.65 -14.10
N VAL A 363 35.16 -34.99 -15.10
CA VAL A 363 34.66 -35.67 -16.30
C VAL A 363 35.72 -35.54 -17.39
N SER A 364 36.22 -36.69 -17.81
CA SER A 364 37.16 -36.92 -18.89
C SER A 364 36.55 -36.65 -20.27
N ASP A 365 37.40 -36.21 -21.20
CA ASP A 365 37.17 -36.01 -22.62
C ASP A 365 36.45 -37.19 -23.31
N GLY A 366 35.51 -36.87 -24.21
CA GLY A 366 34.79 -37.88 -24.98
C GLY A 366 33.83 -37.32 -26.04
N THR A 367 34.40 -36.84 -27.14
CA THR A 367 33.87 -36.89 -28.53
C THR A 367 32.49 -36.31 -28.89
N ALA A 368 32.55 -35.32 -29.78
CA ALA A 368 31.49 -34.92 -30.69
C ALA A 368 31.12 -36.05 -31.68
N ALA A 369 29.82 -36.35 -31.80
CA ALA A 369 29.13 -36.75 -33.04
C ALA A 369 27.70 -37.21 -32.69
N ALA A 370 26.68 -36.46 -33.12
CA ALA A 370 25.35 -36.92 -33.53
C ALA A 370 24.35 -35.74 -33.46
N ALA A 371 24.45 -34.83 -34.42
CA ALA A 371 23.28 -34.14 -34.91
C ALA A 371 22.60 -35.08 -35.90
N GLU A 372 21.46 -35.66 -35.54
CA GLU A 372 20.34 -35.99 -36.44
C GLU A 372 19.27 -36.85 -35.73
N SER A 373 18.01 -36.53 -36.06
CA SER A 373 16.77 -37.19 -35.64
C SER A 373 16.32 -36.96 -34.20
N ILE A 374 15.24 -36.19 -34.04
CA ILE A 374 13.90 -36.71 -33.73
C ILE A 374 12.97 -35.50 -33.83
N GLY A 375 12.26 -35.42 -34.96
CA GLY A 375 11.04 -34.65 -35.04
C GLY A 375 9.95 -35.50 -34.40
N GLU A 376 9.61 -35.21 -33.15
CA GLU A 376 8.37 -35.67 -32.54
C GLU A 376 7.77 -34.53 -31.71
N ARG A 377 6.46 -34.39 -31.86
CA ARG A 377 5.62 -33.37 -31.26
C ARG A 377 5.91 -33.30 -29.76
N ALA A 378 6.36 -32.14 -29.28
CA ALA A 378 6.35 -31.86 -27.85
C ALA A 378 4.87 -31.80 -27.42
N GLU A 379 4.38 -32.90 -26.88
CA GLU A 379 3.14 -32.94 -26.12
C GLU A 379 3.21 -31.88 -25.02
N PRO A 380 2.10 -31.19 -24.74
CA PRO A 380 2.06 -30.22 -23.67
C PRO A 380 2.46 -30.91 -22.37
N LEU A 381 3.43 -30.33 -21.66
CA LEU A 381 3.73 -30.69 -20.29
C LEU A 381 2.42 -30.69 -19.50
N ALA A 382 1.93 -31.89 -19.18
CA ALA A 382 0.83 -32.12 -18.26
C ALA A 382 1.25 -31.58 -16.89
N LEU A 383 0.97 -30.30 -16.67
CA LEU A 383 0.81 -29.76 -15.33
C LEU A 383 -0.43 -30.44 -14.78
N ASP A 384 -0.30 -31.01 -13.58
CA ASP A 384 -1.38 -31.66 -12.85
C ASP A 384 -2.72 -31.00 -13.17
N ASP A 385 -3.55 -31.75 -13.88
CA ASP A 385 -4.99 -31.61 -13.85
C ASP A 385 -5.37 -31.61 -12.37
N ALA A 386 -5.40 -30.43 -11.74
CA ALA A 386 -6.37 -30.15 -10.72
C ALA A 386 -7.73 -30.17 -11.42
N ARG A 387 -8.13 -31.37 -11.89
CA ARG A 387 -9.51 -31.72 -12.10
C ARG A 387 -10.20 -31.21 -10.85
N ALA A 388 -11.13 -30.28 -11.03
CA ALA A 388 -12.18 -30.08 -10.05
C ALA A 388 -12.57 -31.47 -9.60
N VAL A 389 -12.31 -31.80 -8.33
CA VAL A 389 -12.83 -33.03 -7.77
C VAL A 389 -14.32 -32.92 -8.06
N VAL A 390 -14.84 -33.78 -8.94
CA VAL A 390 -16.27 -33.80 -9.22
C VAL A 390 -16.89 -34.34 -7.94
N ILE A 391 -17.20 -33.43 -7.04
CA ILE A 391 -17.85 -33.72 -5.78
C ILE A 391 -19.29 -33.95 -6.16
N ALA A 392 -19.71 -35.22 -6.09
CA ALA A 392 -21.07 -35.60 -6.38
C ALA A 392 -22.02 -34.87 -5.41
N PRO A 393 -23.19 -34.42 -5.90
CA PRO A 393 -24.21 -33.84 -5.04
C PRO A 393 -24.62 -34.84 -3.94
N SER A 394 -24.91 -34.32 -2.76
CA SER A 394 -25.36 -35.10 -1.60
C SER A 394 -26.83 -35.48 -1.74
N GLU A 395 -27.24 -36.57 -1.10
CA GLU A 395 -28.67 -36.91 -0.93
C GLU A 395 -29.35 -36.02 0.14
N ARG A 396 -28.56 -35.34 0.97
CA ARG A 396 -29.07 -34.42 2.01
C ARG A 396 -29.53 -33.11 1.39
N ALA A 397 -30.54 -32.48 1.99
CA ALA A 397 -31.00 -31.17 1.56
C ALA A 397 -29.90 -30.11 1.76
N PRO A 398 -29.77 -29.11 0.86
CA PRO A 398 -28.82 -28.01 1.00
C PRO A 398 -28.90 -27.28 2.35
N ALA A 399 -30.11 -27.11 2.90
CA ALA A 399 -30.31 -26.47 4.20
C ALA A 399 -29.65 -27.25 5.35
N ASP A 400 -29.74 -28.58 5.33
CA ASP A 400 -29.10 -29.45 6.34
C ASP A 400 -27.57 -29.39 6.24
N LEU A 401 -27.05 -29.36 5.02
CA LEU A 401 -25.62 -29.22 4.75
C LEU A 401 -25.09 -27.86 5.21
N LEU A 402 -25.85 -26.78 4.97
CA LEU A 402 -25.52 -25.44 5.45
C LEU A 402 -25.52 -25.37 6.98
N ALA A 403 -26.54 -25.93 7.64
CA ALA A 403 -26.60 -26.00 9.10
C ALA A 403 -25.40 -26.78 9.67
N GLY A 404 -25.06 -27.92 9.06
CA GLY A 404 -23.88 -28.72 9.42
C GLY A 404 -22.56 -27.97 9.24
N LEU A 405 -22.40 -27.24 8.13
CA LEU A 405 -21.25 -26.38 7.88
C LEU A 405 -21.12 -25.28 8.94
N LEU A 406 -22.21 -24.57 9.24
CA LEU A 406 -22.22 -23.51 10.25
C LEU A 406 -21.87 -24.06 11.64
N ALA A 407 -22.44 -25.20 12.02
CA ALA A 407 -22.13 -25.87 13.28
C ALA A 407 -20.64 -26.24 13.36
N PHE A 408 -20.08 -26.81 12.28
CA PHE A 408 -18.67 -27.14 12.20
C PHE A 408 -17.77 -25.90 12.29
N LEU A 409 -18.02 -24.86 11.50
CA LEU A 409 -17.20 -23.64 11.50
C LEU A 409 -17.22 -22.95 12.87
N ARG A 410 -18.37 -22.89 13.54
CA ARG A 410 -18.51 -22.31 14.89
C ARG A 410 -17.66 -23.00 15.96
N THR A 411 -17.12 -24.19 15.71
CA THR A 411 -16.19 -24.85 16.65
C THR A 411 -14.80 -24.21 16.70
N TRP A 412 -14.38 -23.50 15.63
CA TRP A 412 -13.02 -22.96 15.52
C TRP A 412 -12.92 -21.56 14.91
N LEU A 413 -13.98 -21.07 14.27
CA LEU A 413 -14.08 -19.74 13.67
C LEU A 413 -15.28 -18.99 14.29
N LEU A 414 -14.98 -17.88 14.99
CA LEU A 414 -16.04 -17.03 15.51
C LEU A 414 -16.75 -16.31 14.35
N MET A 415 -18.03 -16.59 14.19
CA MET A 415 -18.86 -16.03 13.12
C MET A 415 -20.15 -15.44 13.72
N PRO A 416 -20.08 -14.20 14.24
CA PRO A 416 -21.25 -13.53 14.83
C PRO A 416 -22.23 -13.03 13.77
N ASP A 417 -21.78 -12.95 12.52
CA ASP A 417 -22.55 -12.54 11.35
C ASP A 417 -22.29 -13.56 10.24
N VAL A 418 -23.35 -14.26 9.82
CA VAL A 418 -23.30 -15.32 8.83
C VAL A 418 -23.50 -14.81 7.40
N VAL A 419 -23.99 -13.58 7.22
CA VAL A 419 -24.28 -13.01 5.89
C VAL A 419 -23.06 -13.01 4.96
N PRO A 420 -21.82 -12.67 5.41
CA PRO A 420 -20.64 -12.76 4.55
C PRO A 420 -20.39 -14.16 3.99
N LEU A 421 -20.62 -15.21 4.78
CA LEU A 421 -20.47 -16.59 4.34
C LEU A 421 -21.61 -17.00 3.39
N VAL A 422 -22.86 -16.67 3.73
CA VAL A 422 -24.03 -16.98 2.91
C VAL A 422 -23.96 -16.29 1.54
N ALA A 423 -23.57 -15.02 1.50
CA ALA A 423 -23.36 -14.29 0.25
C ALA A 423 -22.24 -14.92 -0.60
N ALA A 424 -21.12 -15.31 0.02
CA ALA A 424 -20.03 -16.00 -0.69
C ALA A 424 -20.47 -17.37 -1.23
N LEU A 425 -21.24 -18.15 -0.46
CA LEU A 425 -21.84 -19.41 -0.90
C LEU A 425 -22.80 -19.19 -2.06
N ALA A 426 -23.68 -18.18 -2.00
CA ALA A 426 -24.62 -17.85 -3.07
C ALA A 426 -23.89 -17.50 -4.37
N VAL A 427 -22.83 -16.69 -4.31
CA VAL A 427 -21.98 -16.38 -5.49
C VAL A 427 -21.31 -17.64 -6.05
N ALA A 428 -20.78 -18.50 -5.18
CA ALA A 428 -20.18 -19.76 -5.61
C ALA A 428 -21.22 -20.72 -6.25
N VAL A 429 -22.45 -20.76 -5.74
CA VAL A 429 -23.55 -21.55 -6.32
C VAL A 429 -23.96 -21.00 -7.69
N GLY A 430 -23.98 -19.67 -7.85
CA GLY A 430 -24.25 -19.00 -9.13
C GLY A 430 -23.13 -19.13 -10.16
N ALA A 431 -21.91 -19.47 -9.74
CA ALA A 431 -20.73 -19.61 -10.62
C ALA A 431 -20.75 -20.91 -11.45
N ARG A 432 -21.71 -21.03 -12.36
CA ARG A 432 -21.94 -22.23 -13.21
C ARG A 432 -21.37 -22.07 -14.61
N ASP A 433 -21.37 -23.19 -15.34
CA ASP A 433 -21.17 -23.20 -16.78
C ASP A 433 -22.45 -22.73 -17.51
N GLY A 434 -22.61 -21.43 -17.77
CA GLY A 434 -23.82 -20.95 -18.48
C GLY A 434 -24.02 -19.44 -18.52
N GLU A 435 -25.01 -19.00 -19.29
CA GLU A 435 -25.38 -17.60 -19.51
C GLU A 435 -25.87 -16.91 -18.23
N GLY A 436 -25.49 -15.64 -18.08
CA GLY A 436 -25.79 -14.81 -16.91
C GLY A 436 -24.71 -13.74 -16.73
N ASP A 437 -25.03 -12.67 -16.01
CA ASP A 437 -24.02 -11.67 -15.64
C ASP A 437 -23.27 -12.12 -14.38
N PRO A 438 -21.95 -11.93 -14.31
CA PRO A 438 -21.17 -12.44 -13.20
C PRO A 438 -21.42 -11.61 -11.93
N ALA A 439 -21.55 -12.30 -10.80
CA ALA A 439 -21.59 -11.67 -9.48
C ALA A 439 -20.17 -11.58 -8.91
N TRP A 440 -19.73 -10.37 -8.58
CA TRP A 440 -18.40 -10.10 -8.04
C TRP A 440 -18.54 -9.58 -6.61
N LEU A 441 -18.09 -10.35 -5.62
CA LEU A 441 -18.26 -10.04 -4.21
C LEU A 441 -16.92 -9.67 -3.56
N LEU A 442 -16.88 -8.54 -2.86
CA LEU A 442 -15.80 -8.15 -1.96
C LEU A 442 -16.24 -8.26 -0.50
N LEU A 443 -15.50 -9.05 0.27
CA LEU A 443 -15.59 -9.06 1.73
C LEU A 443 -14.71 -7.93 2.27
N ILE A 444 -15.33 -6.82 2.68
CA ILE A 444 -14.65 -5.63 3.18
C ILE A 444 -14.66 -5.64 4.70
N SER A 445 -13.49 -5.81 5.31
CA SER A 445 -13.38 -5.82 6.77
C SER A 445 -12.00 -5.41 7.25
N ASP A 446 -11.92 -5.00 8.52
CA ASP A 446 -10.66 -4.68 9.17
C ASP A 446 -9.67 -5.87 9.11
N PRO A 447 -8.35 -5.62 9.16
CA PRO A 447 -7.36 -6.69 9.26
C PRO A 447 -7.68 -7.68 10.40
N SER A 448 -7.36 -8.96 10.21
CA SER A 448 -7.53 -10.03 11.21
C SER A 448 -8.98 -10.32 11.64
N SER A 449 -9.97 -9.97 10.83
CA SER A 449 -11.40 -10.23 11.08
C SER A 449 -11.93 -11.58 10.57
N GLY A 450 -11.06 -12.42 9.99
CA GLY A 450 -11.45 -13.76 9.47
C GLY A 450 -11.86 -13.80 7.99
N LYS A 451 -11.85 -12.69 7.24
CA LYS A 451 -12.21 -12.66 5.80
C LYS A 451 -11.45 -13.67 4.95
N THR A 452 -10.14 -13.81 5.18
CA THR A 452 -9.29 -14.75 4.43
C THR A 452 -9.64 -16.20 4.76
N GLU A 453 -10.11 -16.49 5.99
CA GLU A 453 -10.57 -17.84 6.35
C GLU A 453 -11.87 -18.18 5.61
N ILE A 454 -12.80 -17.23 5.47
CA ILE A 454 -14.01 -17.42 4.65
C ILE A 454 -13.64 -17.70 3.19
N ILE A 455 -12.77 -16.88 2.58
CA ILE A 455 -12.36 -17.05 1.17
C ILE A 455 -11.70 -18.41 0.92
N ARG A 456 -10.85 -18.87 1.85
CA ARG A 456 -10.18 -20.18 1.78
C ARG A 456 -11.14 -21.37 1.84
N LEU A 457 -12.35 -21.22 2.36
CA LEU A 457 -13.34 -22.31 2.32
C LEU A 457 -13.74 -22.65 0.88
N PHE A 458 -13.61 -21.71 -0.05
CA PHE A 458 -13.98 -21.90 -1.46
C PHE A 458 -12.85 -22.48 -2.31
N ASP A 459 -11.70 -22.76 -1.70
CA ASP A 459 -10.52 -23.27 -2.37
C ASP A 459 -10.82 -24.53 -3.20
N ALA A 460 -11.60 -25.45 -2.67
CA ALA A 460 -11.94 -26.71 -3.34
C ALA A 460 -12.92 -26.55 -4.51
N VAL A 461 -13.63 -25.42 -4.62
CA VAL A 461 -14.61 -25.13 -5.68
C VAL A 461 -14.15 -24.08 -6.69
N ALA A 462 -13.11 -23.30 -6.37
CA ALA A 462 -12.59 -22.26 -7.24
C ALA A 462 -11.68 -22.83 -8.34
N GLU A 463 -11.92 -22.43 -9.59
CA GLU A 463 -11.16 -22.84 -10.78
C GLU A 463 -9.77 -22.17 -10.83
N ALA A 464 -9.64 -21.00 -10.21
CA ALA A 464 -8.34 -20.38 -9.98
C ALA A 464 -8.36 -19.50 -8.73
N ARG A 465 -7.15 -19.22 -8.25
CA ARG A 465 -6.89 -18.42 -7.05
C ARG A 465 -5.76 -17.45 -7.32
N LEU A 466 -5.88 -16.22 -6.83
CA LEU A 466 -4.82 -15.22 -6.92
C LEU A 466 -4.70 -14.49 -5.58
N ASP A 467 -3.46 -14.32 -5.10
CA ASP A 467 -3.19 -13.47 -3.94
C ASP A 467 -2.91 -12.00 -4.34
N ASP A 468 -2.48 -11.79 -5.58
CA ASP A 468 -2.22 -10.47 -6.16
C ASP A 468 -2.68 -10.43 -7.63
N VAL A 469 -3.15 -9.28 -8.08
CA VAL A 469 -3.72 -9.08 -9.42
C VAL A 469 -2.93 -8.03 -10.18
N THR A 470 -2.28 -8.46 -11.25
CA THR A 470 -1.58 -7.57 -12.18
C THR A 470 -2.09 -7.76 -13.60
N VAL A 471 -1.82 -6.79 -14.49
CA VAL A 471 -2.18 -6.88 -15.91
C VAL A 471 -1.61 -8.14 -16.56
N ALA A 472 -0.37 -8.51 -16.22
CA ALA A 472 0.27 -9.73 -16.72
C ALA A 472 -0.28 -11.01 -16.07
N GLY A 473 -0.67 -10.93 -14.80
CA GLY A 473 -1.35 -12.02 -14.09
C GLY A 473 -2.74 -12.32 -14.63
N LEU A 474 -3.42 -11.34 -15.25
CA LEU A 474 -4.72 -11.54 -15.90
C LEU A 474 -4.60 -12.14 -17.30
N LEU A 475 -3.97 -11.43 -18.24
CA LEU A 475 -3.78 -11.91 -19.62
C LEU A 475 -2.68 -11.12 -20.33
N SER A 476 -1.55 -11.74 -20.66
CA SER A 476 -0.42 -11.10 -21.38
C SER A 476 0.33 -12.13 -22.23
N TRP A 477 1.34 -11.70 -22.97
CA TRP A 477 2.32 -12.59 -23.59
C TRP A 477 3.42 -12.97 -22.60
N SER A 478 3.90 -14.22 -22.67
CA SER A 478 5.13 -14.66 -21.99
C SER A 478 6.36 -13.96 -22.58
N LYS A 479 7.44 -13.93 -21.81
CA LYS A 479 8.75 -13.46 -22.27
C LYS A 479 9.45 -14.62 -23.00
N GLY A 480 10.16 -14.33 -24.10
CA GLY A 480 11.00 -15.31 -24.80
C GLY A 480 10.96 -15.21 -26.32
N ARG A 481 11.67 -16.12 -26.99
CA ARG A 481 11.74 -16.21 -28.48
C ARG A 481 10.46 -16.75 -29.11
N LYS A 482 9.67 -17.52 -28.36
CA LYS A 482 8.35 -18.05 -28.77
C LYS A 482 7.28 -17.60 -27.76
N PRO A 483 6.82 -16.33 -27.86
CA PRO A 483 5.81 -15.80 -26.96
C PRO A 483 4.51 -16.61 -27.08
N HIS A 484 3.91 -16.93 -25.94
CA HIS A 484 2.61 -17.59 -25.82
C HIS A 484 1.75 -16.87 -24.78
N PRO A 485 0.41 -16.96 -24.85
CA PRO A 485 -0.47 -16.31 -23.87
C PRO A 485 -0.23 -16.85 -22.46
N VAL A 486 -0.17 -15.96 -21.48
CA VAL A 486 -0.06 -16.26 -20.04
C VAL A 486 -1.06 -15.45 -19.23
N GLY A 487 -1.29 -15.88 -17.99
CA GLY A 487 -2.22 -15.25 -17.06
C GLY A 487 -3.28 -16.23 -16.56
N VAL A 488 -4.17 -15.79 -15.69
CA VAL A 488 -5.28 -16.60 -15.19
C VAL A 488 -6.32 -16.84 -16.29
N LEU A 489 -6.58 -15.84 -17.13
CA LEU A 489 -7.62 -15.90 -18.16
C LEU A 489 -7.27 -16.89 -19.29
N THR A 490 -6.02 -17.30 -19.44
CA THR A 490 -5.67 -18.37 -20.38
C THR A 490 -6.09 -19.75 -19.88
N ARG A 491 -6.36 -19.89 -18.58
CA ARG A 491 -6.71 -21.14 -17.89
C ARG A 491 -8.18 -21.21 -17.52
N ILE A 492 -8.78 -20.07 -17.18
CA ILE A 492 -10.21 -20.00 -16.81
C ILE A 492 -11.01 -19.20 -17.82
N ARG A 493 -12.15 -19.74 -18.22
CA ARG A 493 -13.17 -19.04 -19.03
C ARG A 493 -14.46 -18.83 -18.27
N ARG A 494 -14.78 -19.72 -17.33
CA ARG A 494 -16.02 -19.76 -16.56
C ARG A 494 -15.72 -20.19 -15.12
N GLY A 495 -16.71 -20.01 -14.25
CA GLY A 495 -16.65 -20.43 -12.86
C GLY A 495 -16.23 -19.33 -11.90
N LEU A 496 -15.68 -19.74 -10.76
CA LEU A 496 -15.30 -18.94 -9.61
C LEU A 496 -13.78 -18.70 -9.55
N LEU A 497 -13.41 -17.43 -9.45
CA LEU A 497 -12.07 -16.97 -9.12
C LEU A 497 -12.05 -16.42 -7.69
N THR A 498 -11.13 -16.91 -6.84
CA THR A 498 -10.93 -16.34 -5.50
C THR A 498 -9.72 -15.39 -5.48
N LEU A 499 -9.89 -14.25 -4.81
CA LEU A 499 -8.84 -13.25 -4.61
C LEU A 499 -8.53 -13.10 -3.12
N GLY A 500 -7.32 -13.51 -2.71
CA GLY A 500 -6.92 -13.56 -1.30
C GLY A 500 -6.93 -12.18 -0.61
N ASP A 501 -6.39 -11.16 -1.27
CA ASP A 501 -6.46 -9.77 -0.81
C ASP A 501 -6.30 -8.78 -1.98
N LEU A 502 -7.37 -8.04 -2.30
CA LEU A 502 -7.34 -6.95 -3.29
C LEU A 502 -6.72 -5.66 -2.71
N SER A 503 -6.47 -5.59 -1.40
CA SER A 503 -5.84 -4.41 -0.77
C SER A 503 -4.41 -4.18 -1.27
N THR A 504 -3.72 -5.22 -1.74
CA THR A 504 -2.39 -5.13 -2.36
C THR A 504 -2.42 -4.30 -3.65
N LEU A 505 -3.44 -4.51 -4.49
CA LEU A 505 -3.72 -3.71 -5.69
C LEU A 505 -4.02 -2.24 -5.33
N LEU A 506 -4.64 -2.00 -4.18
CA LEU A 506 -4.96 -0.66 -3.67
C LEU A 506 -3.75 0.04 -3.02
N ALA A 507 -2.75 -0.72 -2.54
CA ALA A 507 -1.54 -0.22 -1.89
C ALA A 507 -0.43 0.19 -2.88
N GLY A 508 -0.54 -0.20 -4.15
CA GLY A 508 0.38 0.21 -5.21
C GLY A 508 0.30 1.71 -5.54
N SER A 509 1.43 2.31 -5.96
CA SER A 509 1.49 3.73 -6.29
C SER A 509 0.60 4.11 -7.49
N ASP A 510 0.02 5.32 -7.49
CA ASP A 510 -0.88 5.90 -8.51
C ASP A 510 -0.26 6.10 -9.92
N HIS A 511 0.84 5.44 -10.27
CA HIS A 511 1.51 5.56 -11.59
C HIS A 511 0.80 4.74 -12.71
N GLY A 512 -0.55 4.71 -12.73
CA GLY A 512 -1.36 4.14 -13.81
C GLY A 512 -1.48 2.61 -13.86
N GLY A 513 -0.66 1.85 -13.12
CA GLY A 513 -0.74 0.38 -13.08
C GLY A 513 -2.07 -0.15 -12.54
N ARG A 514 -2.61 0.50 -11.50
CA ARG A 514 -3.91 0.16 -10.90
C ARG A 514 -5.06 0.36 -11.89
N ASP A 515 -5.05 1.47 -12.63
CA ASP A 515 -6.12 1.81 -13.58
C ASP A 515 -6.14 0.84 -14.76
N ALA A 516 -4.96 0.40 -15.22
CA ALA A 516 -4.85 -0.63 -16.24
C ALA A 516 -5.41 -1.99 -15.78
N VAL A 517 -5.21 -2.38 -14.52
CA VAL A 517 -5.81 -3.59 -13.94
C VAL A 517 -7.33 -3.47 -13.88
N TYR A 518 -7.87 -2.38 -13.33
CA TYR A 518 -9.32 -2.19 -13.27
C TYR A 518 -9.96 -2.10 -14.65
N ALA A 519 -9.31 -1.45 -15.62
CA ALA A 519 -9.79 -1.41 -17.00
C ALA A 519 -9.88 -2.81 -17.61
N LEU A 520 -8.85 -3.65 -17.39
CA LEU A 520 -8.86 -5.03 -17.86
C LEU A 520 -9.92 -5.87 -17.15
N LEU A 521 -10.05 -5.76 -15.82
CA LEU A 521 -11.10 -6.44 -15.06
C LEU A 521 -12.51 -6.07 -15.54
N ARG A 522 -12.77 -4.81 -15.91
CA ARG A 522 -14.09 -4.43 -16.47
C ARG A 522 -14.39 -5.19 -17.76
N ARG A 523 -13.41 -5.31 -18.65
CA ARG A 523 -13.54 -6.12 -19.87
C ARG A 523 -13.78 -7.60 -19.55
N VAL A 524 -13.21 -8.12 -18.46
CA VAL A 524 -13.50 -9.47 -17.96
C VAL A 524 -14.96 -9.60 -17.48
N ALA A 525 -15.47 -8.61 -16.74
CA ALA A 525 -16.87 -8.58 -16.32
C ALA A 525 -17.83 -8.50 -17.52
N ASP A 526 -17.50 -7.66 -18.50
CA ASP A 526 -18.24 -7.51 -19.77
C ASP A 526 -18.17 -8.79 -20.63
N GLY A 527 -17.25 -9.71 -20.30
CA GLY A 527 -17.15 -11.07 -20.83
C GLY A 527 -16.35 -11.23 -22.11
N GLU A 528 -15.69 -10.15 -22.54
CA GLU A 528 -14.80 -10.16 -23.69
C GLU A 528 -13.62 -9.21 -23.52
N VAL A 529 -12.43 -9.78 -23.62
CA VAL A 529 -11.15 -9.09 -23.57
C VAL A 529 -10.46 -9.33 -24.91
N VAL A 530 -10.19 -8.26 -25.63
CA VAL A 530 -9.27 -8.26 -26.77
C VAL A 530 -8.15 -7.29 -26.47
N ARG A 531 -6.90 -7.74 -26.59
CA ARG A 531 -5.71 -6.92 -26.35
C ARG A 531 -4.77 -7.02 -27.53
N ASP A 532 -4.52 -5.86 -28.13
CA ASP A 532 -3.46 -5.69 -29.11
C ASP A 532 -2.22 -5.14 -28.41
N VAL A 533 -1.38 -6.05 -27.91
CA VAL A 533 -0.16 -5.71 -27.16
C VAL A 533 1.03 -6.45 -27.75
N ALA A 534 2.10 -5.70 -28.00
CA ALA A 534 3.33 -6.25 -28.56
C ALA A 534 4.00 -7.24 -27.61
N ALA A 535 4.65 -8.26 -28.17
CA ALA A 535 5.47 -9.18 -27.38
C ALA A 535 6.65 -8.42 -26.74
N PRO A 536 7.04 -8.74 -25.49
CA PRO A 536 8.15 -8.06 -24.79
C PRO A 536 9.50 -8.08 -25.51
N SER A 537 9.68 -8.97 -26.49
CA SER A 537 10.95 -9.22 -27.21
C SER A 537 10.98 -8.68 -28.65
N GLY A 538 9.95 -7.95 -29.11
CA GLY A 538 9.83 -7.56 -30.52
C GLY A 538 9.65 -8.75 -31.49
N ALA A 539 9.48 -9.95 -30.95
CA ALA A 539 9.18 -11.15 -31.72
C ALA A 539 7.80 -11.01 -32.38
N ALA A 540 7.68 -11.47 -33.63
CA ALA A 540 6.40 -11.56 -34.31
C ALA A 540 5.45 -12.43 -33.47
N VAL A 541 4.40 -11.80 -32.93
CA VAL A 541 3.31 -12.51 -32.25
C VAL A 541 2.28 -12.97 -33.27
N PRO A 542 1.61 -14.11 -33.06
CA PRO A 542 0.66 -14.66 -34.03
C PRO A 542 -0.60 -13.80 -34.24
N GLY A 543 -0.89 -12.83 -33.37
CA GLY A 543 -2.09 -11.99 -33.41
C GLY A 543 -2.39 -11.30 -32.07
N SER A 544 -3.61 -10.80 -31.90
CA SER A 544 -4.11 -10.21 -30.65
C SER A 544 -4.40 -11.28 -29.58
N LEU A 545 -4.25 -10.94 -28.29
CA LEU A 545 -4.74 -11.78 -27.19
C LEU A 545 -6.25 -11.63 -27.09
N SER A 546 -7.00 -12.73 -27.21
CA SER A 546 -8.45 -12.74 -27.03
C SER A 546 -8.88 -13.69 -25.92
N TRP A 547 -9.84 -13.23 -25.13
CA TRP A 547 -10.53 -14.00 -24.13
C TRP A 547 -12.01 -13.66 -24.15
N SER A 548 -12.84 -14.68 -24.02
CA SER A 548 -14.27 -14.58 -23.85
C SER A 548 -14.69 -15.60 -22.80
N GLY A 549 -15.59 -15.18 -21.91
CA GLY A 549 -15.98 -15.96 -20.75
C GLY A 549 -16.79 -15.15 -19.73
N ARG A 550 -17.18 -15.79 -18.63
CA ARG A 550 -17.93 -15.20 -17.52
C ARG A 550 -17.37 -15.75 -16.22
N ILE A 551 -16.68 -14.91 -15.44
CA ILE A 551 -16.03 -15.33 -14.20
C ILE A 551 -16.71 -14.63 -13.03
N HIS A 552 -17.14 -15.39 -12.04
CA HIS A 552 -17.57 -14.89 -10.74
C HIS A 552 -16.36 -14.70 -9.85
N ILE A 553 -16.37 -13.69 -8.99
CA ILE A 553 -15.21 -13.38 -8.15
C ILE A 553 -15.65 -13.28 -6.70
N ILE A 554 -14.90 -13.91 -5.80
CA ILE A 554 -14.97 -13.67 -4.36
C ILE A 554 -13.61 -13.16 -3.91
N GLY A 555 -13.56 -11.93 -3.41
CA GLY A 555 -12.32 -11.28 -2.99
C GLY A 555 -12.37 -10.69 -1.59
N GLY A 556 -11.21 -10.51 -0.98
CA GLY A 556 -11.06 -9.79 0.29
C GLY A 556 -10.54 -8.37 0.08
N ALA A 557 -11.02 -7.41 0.86
CA ALA A 557 -10.47 -6.06 0.90
C ALA A 557 -10.52 -5.48 2.33
N THR A 558 -9.74 -4.43 2.57
CA THR A 558 -9.82 -3.62 3.80
C THR A 558 -10.68 -2.38 3.58
N SER A 559 -11.14 -1.75 4.67
CA SER A 559 -11.92 -0.50 4.64
C SER A 559 -11.22 0.68 3.95
N VAL A 560 -9.92 0.55 3.65
CA VAL A 560 -9.16 1.51 2.81
C VAL A 560 -9.76 1.68 1.42
N ILE A 561 -10.47 0.68 0.90
CA ILE A 561 -11.15 0.74 -0.40
C ILE A 561 -12.13 1.91 -0.52
N ASP A 562 -12.73 2.35 0.60
CA ASP A 562 -13.67 3.49 0.61
C ASP A 562 -13.01 4.81 0.19
N ARG A 563 -11.68 4.94 0.35
CA ARG A 563 -10.94 6.13 -0.13
C ARG A 563 -10.91 6.23 -1.64
N TYR A 564 -11.08 5.11 -2.33
CA TYR A 564 -11.03 5.01 -3.78
C TYR A 564 -12.42 4.86 -4.40
N ALA A 565 -13.50 4.90 -3.60
CA ALA A 565 -14.85 4.65 -4.06
C ALA A 565 -15.29 5.61 -5.18
N ASN A 566 -14.96 6.91 -5.10
CA ASN A 566 -15.28 7.85 -6.18
C ASN A 566 -14.54 7.51 -7.49
N HIS A 567 -13.30 7.02 -7.40
CA HIS A 567 -12.49 6.61 -8.56
C HIS A 567 -13.02 5.32 -9.18
N THR A 568 -13.34 4.31 -8.37
CA THR A 568 -13.91 3.05 -8.86
C THR A 568 -15.32 3.26 -9.43
N ALA A 569 -16.15 4.07 -8.79
CA ALA A 569 -17.50 4.42 -9.25
C ALA A 569 -17.49 5.23 -10.55
N ALA A 570 -16.61 6.24 -10.68
CA ALA A 570 -16.48 7.05 -11.90
C ALA A 570 -16.16 6.20 -13.13
N LEU A 571 -15.39 5.13 -12.91
CA LEU A 571 -15.00 4.22 -13.96
C LEU A 571 -15.98 3.04 -14.14
N GLY A 572 -17.08 3.06 -13.39
CA GLY A 572 -18.12 2.05 -13.37
C GLY A 572 -17.73 0.86 -12.51
N ASP A 573 -18.27 0.80 -11.30
CA ASP A 573 -17.93 -0.23 -10.33
C ASP A 573 -18.71 -1.54 -10.59
N ARG A 574 -18.02 -2.68 -10.54
CA ARG A 574 -18.56 -4.02 -10.87
C ARG A 574 -18.75 -4.88 -9.62
N TRP A 575 -18.33 -4.40 -8.46
CA TRP A 575 -18.34 -5.16 -7.22
C TRP A 575 -19.65 -4.94 -6.44
N LEU A 576 -20.18 -6.02 -5.89
CA LEU A 576 -20.95 -6.02 -4.65
C LEU A 576 -19.98 -6.10 -3.48
N SER A 577 -20.33 -5.47 -2.37
CA SER A 577 -19.55 -5.56 -1.14
C SER A 577 -20.39 -6.13 -0.01
N CYS A 578 -19.74 -6.90 0.87
CA CYS A 578 -20.30 -7.31 2.15
C CYS A 578 -19.34 -6.89 3.26
N ARG A 579 -19.88 -6.21 4.29
CA ARG A 579 -19.14 -5.71 5.43
C ARG A 579 -19.60 -6.47 6.68
N PRO A 580 -18.79 -7.40 7.20
CA PRO A 580 -19.05 -8.02 8.49
C PRO A 580 -19.18 -6.95 9.58
N HIS A 581 -20.10 -7.14 10.51
CA HIS A 581 -20.21 -6.25 11.66
C HIS A 581 -18.90 -6.21 12.47
N PRO A 582 -18.47 -5.04 12.96
CA PRO A 582 -17.35 -4.95 13.88
C PRO A 582 -17.55 -5.83 15.11
N MET A 583 -16.52 -6.58 15.49
CA MET A 583 -16.56 -7.42 16.69
C MET A 583 -16.57 -6.55 17.94
N THR A 584 -17.42 -6.92 18.90
CA THR A 584 -17.34 -6.40 20.26
C THR A 584 -16.06 -6.88 20.95
N ARG A 585 -15.64 -6.20 22.02
CA ARG A 585 -14.48 -6.63 22.82
C ARG A 585 -14.60 -8.08 23.33
N ALA A 586 -15.81 -8.51 23.66
CA ALA A 586 -16.09 -9.88 24.11
C ALA A 586 -15.85 -10.89 22.97
N GLN A 587 -16.41 -10.61 21.79
CA GLN A 587 -16.22 -11.41 20.59
C GLN A 587 -14.74 -11.47 20.18
N SER A 588 -14.00 -10.35 20.18
CA SER A 588 -12.56 -10.36 19.87
C SER A 588 -11.75 -11.25 20.83
N ARG A 589 -12.13 -11.28 22.12
CA ARG A 589 -11.49 -12.16 23.13
C ARG A 589 -11.83 -13.63 22.90
N GLU A 590 -13.06 -13.93 22.48
CA GLU A 590 -13.49 -15.28 22.12
C GLU A 590 -12.77 -15.79 20.87
N ALA A 591 -12.73 -15.01 19.79
CA ALA A 591 -11.98 -15.32 18.58
C ALA A 591 -10.49 -15.59 18.91
N ALA A 592 -9.86 -14.75 19.74
CA ALA A 592 -8.49 -14.93 20.18
C ALA A 592 -8.26 -16.19 21.06
N ARG A 593 -9.30 -16.71 21.72
CA ARG A 593 -9.24 -18.00 22.42
C ARG A 593 -9.31 -19.17 21.44
N MET A 594 -10.21 -19.10 20.46
CA MET A 594 -10.37 -20.13 19.42
C MET A 594 -9.10 -20.28 18.55
N CYS A 595 -8.38 -19.18 18.26
CA CYS A 595 -7.10 -19.21 17.53
C CYS A 595 -5.98 -20.02 18.22
N ARG A 596 -6.14 -20.45 19.48
CA ARG A 596 -5.13 -21.26 20.20
C ARG A 596 -5.30 -22.76 19.97
N ALA A 597 -6.32 -23.18 19.23
CA ALA A 597 -6.53 -24.57 18.87
C ALA A 597 -5.42 -25.09 17.95
N ARG A 598 -5.02 -26.36 18.10
CA ARG A 598 -3.82 -26.94 17.46
C ARG A 598 -4.05 -27.59 16.10
N ASP A 599 -5.28 -27.61 15.60
CA ASP A 599 -5.70 -28.45 14.44
C ASP A 599 -6.18 -27.63 13.23
N LEU A 600 -5.71 -26.39 13.09
CA LEU A 600 -6.19 -25.43 12.09
C LEU A 600 -6.09 -25.90 10.63
N PRO A 601 -5.03 -26.60 10.17
CA PRO A 601 -4.96 -27.13 8.80
C PRO A 601 -6.06 -28.16 8.49
N GLU A 602 -6.35 -29.04 9.44
CA GLU A 602 -7.37 -30.09 9.31
C GLU A 602 -8.77 -29.48 9.29
N HIS A 603 -9.01 -28.50 10.16
CA HIS A 603 -10.26 -27.75 10.17
C HIS A 603 -10.55 -27.02 8.85
N ARG A 604 -9.51 -26.39 8.26
CA ARG A 604 -9.62 -25.73 6.96
C ARG A 604 -9.92 -26.72 5.84
N ALA A 605 -9.20 -27.85 5.79
CA ALA A 605 -9.42 -28.89 4.79
C ALA A 605 -10.83 -29.48 4.88
N HIS A 606 -11.31 -29.73 6.09
CA HIS A 606 -12.66 -30.24 6.31
C HIS A 606 -13.74 -29.20 5.93
N GLY A 607 -13.56 -27.94 6.33
CA GLY A 607 -14.47 -26.85 5.96
C GLY A 607 -14.58 -26.66 4.44
N ALA A 608 -13.45 -26.71 3.72
CA ALA A 608 -13.46 -26.61 2.27
C ALA A 608 -14.18 -27.78 1.59
N LYS A 609 -14.06 -29.00 2.15
CA LYS A 609 -14.81 -30.17 1.68
C LYS A 609 -16.32 -30.00 1.88
N LEU A 610 -16.74 -29.53 3.05
CA LEU A 610 -18.16 -29.28 3.36
C LEU A 610 -18.76 -28.20 2.44
N VAL A 611 -18.03 -27.11 2.21
CA VAL A 611 -18.44 -26.06 1.26
C VAL A 611 -18.59 -26.64 -0.14
N ALA A 612 -17.66 -27.48 -0.58
CA ALA A 612 -17.71 -28.03 -1.91
C ALA A 612 -18.89 -29.02 -2.12
N GLU A 613 -19.20 -29.85 -1.12
CA GLU A 613 -20.41 -30.69 -1.12
C GLU A 613 -21.69 -29.85 -1.14
N LEU A 614 -21.76 -28.81 -0.30
CA LEU A 614 -22.90 -27.89 -0.25
C LEU A 614 -23.12 -27.17 -1.59
N VAL A 615 -22.07 -26.59 -2.17
CA VAL A 615 -22.15 -25.85 -3.44
C VAL A 615 -22.56 -26.78 -4.58
N ALA A 616 -22.01 -28.00 -4.66
CA ALA A 616 -22.39 -28.98 -5.68
C ALA A 616 -23.89 -29.35 -5.55
N THR A 617 -24.36 -29.59 -4.33
CA THR A 617 -25.75 -29.97 -4.06
C THR A 617 -26.71 -28.81 -4.34
N ALA A 618 -26.43 -27.61 -3.84
CA ALA A 618 -27.23 -26.41 -4.11
C ALA A 618 -27.27 -26.05 -5.60
N ARG A 619 -26.20 -26.35 -6.36
CA ARG A 619 -26.19 -26.16 -7.81
C ARG A 619 -27.29 -26.98 -8.50
N THR A 620 -27.44 -28.26 -8.14
CA THR A 620 -28.52 -29.09 -8.72
C THR A 620 -29.92 -28.54 -8.44
N ARG A 621 -30.14 -27.90 -7.29
CA ARG A 621 -31.43 -27.30 -6.94
C ARG A 621 -31.77 -26.10 -7.81
N LEU A 622 -30.84 -25.17 -7.98
CA LEU A 622 -31.11 -23.99 -8.80
C LEU A 622 -31.19 -24.29 -10.32
N ASP A 623 -30.78 -25.48 -10.79
CA ASP A 623 -31.15 -25.94 -12.15
C ASP A 623 -32.64 -26.32 -12.26
N ASN A 624 -33.31 -26.60 -11.13
CA ASN A 624 -34.67 -27.11 -11.06
C ASN A 624 -35.69 -26.09 -10.48
N ASP A 625 -35.24 -25.03 -9.81
CA ASP A 625 -36.12 -24.03 -9.16
C ASP A 625 -36.53 -22.89 -10.14
N ALA A 626 -37.81 -22.55 -10.07
CA ALA A 626 -38.49 -21.53 -10.89
C ALA A 626 -38.20 -20.09 -10.44
N ASP A 627 -38.66 -19.12 -11.23
CA ASP A 627 -38.43 -17.68 -11.11
C ASP A 627 -38.62 -17.09 -9.71
N LEU A 628 -37.90 -16.00 -9.42
CA LEU A 628 -38.08 -15.23 -8.19
C LEU A 628 -39.53 -14.74 -8.07
N SER A 629 -40.06 -14.70 -6.85
CA SER A 629 -41.34 -14.06 -6.61
C SER A 629 -41.29 -12.58 -6.98
N GLU A 630 -42.43 -12.04 -7.42
CA GLU A 630 -42.57 -10.63 -7.77
C GLU A 630 -42.13 -9.67 -6.63
N PRO A 631 -42.48 -9.93 -5.34
CA PRO A 631 -42.01 -9.09 -4.24
C PRO A 631 -40.49 -9.09 -4.07
N LEU A 632 -39.84 -10.25 -4.24
CA LEU A 632 -38.38 -10.35 -4.13
C LEU A 632 -37.69 -9.70 -5.32
N ALA A 633 -38.24 -9.83 -6.53
CA ALA A 633 -37.76 -9.15 -7.73
C ALA A 633 -37.85 -7.62 -7.59
N ALA A 634 -39.00 -7.10 -7.16
CA ALA A 634 -39.18 -5.67 -6.90
C ALA A 634 -38.19 -5.14 -5.83
N LEU A 635 -37.98 -5.90 -4.75
CA LEU A 635 -36.96 -5.55 -3.75
C LEU A 635 -35.56 -5.49 -4.35
N ILE A 636 -35.19 -6.41 -5.24
CA ILE A 636 -33.88 -6.38 -5.90
C ILE A 636 -33.72 -5.12 -6.74
N GLU A 637 -34.76 -4.70 -7.46
CA GLU A 637 -34.78 -3.48 -8.26
C GLU A 637 -34.60 -2.23 -7.39
N ASP A 638 -35.37 -2.13 -6.31
CA ASP A 638 -35.30 -1.03 -5.34
C ASP A 638 -33.92 -0.97 -4.66
N ALA A 639 -33.43 -2.12 -4.18
CA ALA A 639 -32.13 -2.22 -3.54
C ALA A 639 -31.00 -1.81 -4.50
N ALA A 640 -31.06 -2.24 -5.77
CA ALA A 640 -30.11 -1.85 -6.80
C ALA A 640 -30.14 -0.34 -7.08
N GLN A 641 -31.33 0.26 -7.13
CA GLN A 641 -31.49 1.70 -7.36
C GLN A 641 -30.93 2.53 -6.20
N VAL A 642 -31.22 2.13 -4.96
CA VAL A 642 -30.68 2.80 -3.76
C VAL A 642 -29.16 2.68 -3.72
N THR A 643 -28.59 1.52 -4.05
CA THR A 643 -27.13 1.33 -4.18
C THR A 643 -26.53 2.24 -5.25
N ALA A 644 -27.17 2.38 -6.41
CA ALA A 644 -26.70 3.25 -7.48
C ALA A 644 -26.60 4.71 -7.04
N TRP A 645 -27.61 5.22 -6.32
CA TRP A 645 -27.56 6.57 -5.72
C TRP A 645 -26.44 6.69 -4.67
N GLY A 646 -26.36 5.73 -3.74
CA GLY A 646 -25.35 5.76 -2.69
C GLY A 646 -23.90 5.67 -3.22
N ARG A 647 -23.69 4.96 -4.32
CA ARG A 647 -22.37 4.74 -4.96
C ARG A 647 -21.99 5.80 -6.00
N ALA A 648 -22.88 6.72 -6.34
CA ALA A 648 -22.66 7.72 -7.38
C ALA A 648 -21.32 8.46 -7.27
N SER A 649 -20.67 8.76 -8.40
CA SER A 649 -19.44 9.53 -8.39
C SER A 649 -19.74 11.02 -8.35
N VAL A 650 -19.20 11.73 -7.36
CA VAL A 650 -19.37 13.18 -7.20
C VAL A 650 -18.01 13.87 -7.37
N PRO A 651 -17.77 14.60 -8.48
CA PRO A 651 -16.51 15.30 -8.71
C PRO A 651 -16.29 16.42 -7.68
N ARG A 652 -15.13 16.42 -7.02
CA ARG A 652 -14.72 17.45 -6.07
C ARG A 652 -13.32 17.96 -6.39
N ALA A 653 -13.06 19.21 -6.04
CA ALA A 653 -11.75 19.84 -6.19
C ALA A 653 -10.64 19.00 -5.54
N ALA A 654 -9.57 18.73 -6.28
CA ALA A 654 -8.44 17.95 -5.77
C ALA A 654 -7.66 18.70 -4.66
N TYR A 655 -7.76 20.04 -4.63
CA TYR A 655 -7.03 20.92 -3.72
C TYR A 655 -7.97 21.88 -2.98
N GLY A 656 -7.48 22.53 -1.93
CA GLY A 656 -8.24 23.49 -1.15
C GLY A 656 -9.37 22.86 -0.32
N ARG A 657 -10.54 23.50 -0.31
CA ARG A 657 -11.71 23.07 0.50
C ARG A 657 -12.43 21.83 -0.04
N ARG A 658 -12.02 21.30 -1.20
CA ARG A 658 -12.62 20.13 -1.87
C ARG A 658 -14.12 20.29 -2.14
N GLU A 659 -14.48 21.44 -2.68
CA GLU A 659 -15.85 21.78 -3.07
C GLU A 659 -16.31 20.89 -4.24
N VAL A 660 -17.62 20.73 -4.41
CA VAL A 660 -18.20 19.98 -5.53
C VAL A 660 -18.04 20.81 -6.80
N GLU A 661 -17.36 20.25 -7.80
CA GLU A 661 -17.00 20.96 -9.05
C GLU A 661 -17.84 20.52 -10.26
N GLY A 662 -18.62 19.46 -10.13
CA GLY A 662 -19.34 18.87 -11.25
C GLY A 662 -20.61 18.14 -10.85
N VAL A 663 -21.33 17.67 -11.88
CA VAL A 663 -22.58 16.93 -11.73
C VAL A 663 -22.29 15.51 -11.25
N ALA A 664 -23.12 15.00 -10.34
CA ALA A 664 -23.05 13.63 -9.90
C ALA A 664 -23.32 12.67 -11.08
N THR A 665 -22.49 11.63 -11.21
CA THR A 665 -22.72 10.54 -12.17
C THR A 665 -23.27 9.34 -11.42
N VAL A 666 -24.56 9.05 -11.65
CA VAL A 666 -25.27 7.89 -11.11
C VAL A 666 -25.30 6.79 -12.17
N GLU A 667 -24.97 5.57 -11.79
CA GLU A 667 -25.09 4.43 -12.71
C GLU A 667 -26.55 3.97 -12.84
N ALA A 668 -26.90 3.37 -13.99
CA ALA A 668 -28.18 2.68 -14.11
C ALA A 668 -28.17 1.37 -13.29
N PRO A 669 -29.30 0.97 -12.68
CA PRO A 669 -29.34 -0.14 -11.72
C PRO A 669 -29.22 -1.52 -12.37
N MET A 670 -29.43 -1.66 -13.68
CA MET A 670 -29.60 -2.96 -14.35
C MET A 670 -28.47 -3.97 -14.08
N ARG A 671 -27.22 -3.51 -13.97
CA ARG A 671 -26.09 -4.39 -13.62
C ARG A 671 -26.17 -4.87 -12.18
N LEU A 672 -26.54 -3.99 -11.24
CA LEU A 672 -26.72 -4.33 -9.84
C LEU A 672 -27.89 -5.30 -9.65
N VAL A 673 -29.01 -5.06 -10.36
CA VAL A 673 -30.17 -5.97 -10.38
C VAL A 673 -29.74 -7.38 -10.73
N ARG A 674 -28.99 -7.56 -11.82
CA ARG A 674 -28.54 -8.88 -12.26
C ARG A 674 -27.57 -9.55 -11.30
N GLN A 675 -26.68 -8.79 -10.67
CA GLN A 675 -25.78 -9.37 -9.65
C GLN A 675 -26.54 -9.77 -8.38
N LEU A 676 -27.50 -8.96 -7.93
CA LEU A 676 -28.33 -9.26 -6.76
C LEU A 676 -29.30 -10.41 -7.03
N ASP A 677 -29.83 -10.54 -8.25
CA ASP A 677 -30.62 -11.70 -8.70
C ASP A 677 -29.82 -13.01 -8.59
N VAL A 678 -28.57 -13.02 -9.09
CA VAL A 678 -27.67 -14.19 -8.95
C VAL A 678 -27.48 -14.56 -7.49
N VAL A 679 -27.30 -13.57 -6.60
CA VAL A 679 -27.16 -13.83 -5.16
C VAL A 679 -28.46 -14.35 -4.57
N ALA A 680 -29.61 -13.72 -4.83
CA ALA A 680 -30.90 -14.13 -4.29
C ALA A 680 -31.24 -15.58 -4.69
N ARG A 681 -31.08 -15.91 -5.97
CA ARG A 681 -31.23 -17.28 -6.49
C ARG A 681 -30.26 -18.25 -5.81
N GLY A 682 -29.01 -17.85 -5.59
CA GLY A 682 -28.03 -18.63 -4.85
C GLY A 682 -28.42 -18.88 -3.39
N VAL A 683 -29.03 -17.90 -2.72
CA VAL A 683 -29.54 -18.05 -1.34
C VAL A 683 -30.69 -19.06 -1.29
N LEU A 684 -31.67 -18.97 -2.21
CA LEU A 684 -32.77 -19.93 -2.32
C LEU A 684 -32.26 -21.35 -2.63
N ALA A 685 -31.25 -21.46 -3.48
CA ALA A 685 -30.60 -22.74 -3.82
C ALA A 685 -29.91 -23.41 -2.62
N LEU A 686 -29.44 -22.62 -1.64
CA LEU A 686 -28.92 -23.11 -0.37
C LEU A 686 -30.04 -23.64 0.56
N GLY A 687 -31.31 -23.57 0.14
CA GLY A 687 -32.47 -24.02 0.89
C GLY A 687 -32.98 -23.00 1.90
N LEU A 688 -32.56 -21.73 1.78
CA LEU A 688 -33.02 -20.63 2.63
C LEU A 688 -34.29 -19.98 2.06
N SER A 689 -34.99 -19.21 2.90
CA SER A 689 -36.27 -18.58 2.54
C SER A 689 -36.09 -17.32 1.68
N GLU A 690 -37.17 -16.84 1.05
CA GLU A 690 -37.16 -15.53 0.39
C GLU A 690 -36.90 -14.37 1.36
N GLN A 691 -37.28 -14.52 2.65
CA GLN A 691 -36.97 -13.54 3.68
C GLN A 691 -35.47 -13.47 3.95
N ASP A 692 -34.80 -14.62 4.00
CA ASP A 692 -33.35 -14.69 4.11
C ASP A 692 -32.66 -14.07 2.89
N ALA A 693 -33.17 -14.37 1.68
CA ALA A 693 -32.67 -13.76 0.45
C ALA A 693 -32.83 -12.23 0.46
N ALA A 694 -33.99 -11.73 0.91
CA ALA A 694 -34.23 -10.30 1.07
C ALA A 694 -33.23 -9.64 2.04
N VAL A 695 -32.92 -10.28 3.17
CA VAL A 695 -31.92 -9.77 4.13
C VAL A 695 -30.53 -9.70 3.49
N VAL A 696 -30.10 -10.75 2.79
CA VAL A 696 -28.80 -10.78 2.11
C VAL A 696 -28.73 -9.72 1.01
N VAL A 697 -29.77 -9.58 0.19
CA VAL A 697 -29.86 -8.58 -0.89
C VAL A 697 -29.77 -7.17 -0.33
N ARG A 698 -30.58 -6.82 0.68
CA ARG A 698 -30.53 -5.49 1.33
C ARG A 698 -29.14 -5.24 1.93
N ARG A 699 -28.53 -6.25 2.53
CA ARG A 699 -27.21 -6.12 3.13
C ARG A 699 -26.13 -5.83 2.09
N LEU A 700 -26.09 -6.60 0.99
CA LEU A 700 -25.14 -6.36 -0.09
C LEU A 700 -25.38 -5.00 -0.77
N ALA A 701 -26.64 -4.61 -0.95
CA ALA A 701 -26.98 -3.31 -1.52
C ALA A 701 -26.41 -2.15 -0.70
N VAL A 702 -26.64 -2.16 0.62
CA VAL A 702 -26.17 -1.11 1.52
C VAL A 702 -24.65 -1.15 1.73
N ASP A 703 -24.06 -2.33 1.88
CA ASP A 703 -22.62 -2.49 2.10
C ASP A 703 -21.78 -2.12 0.86
N SER A 704 -22.38 -2.17 -0.33
CA SER A 704 -21.77 -1.74 -1.61
C SER A 704 -21.64 -0.23 -1.75
N MET A 705 -22.27 0.56 -0.88
CA MET A 705 -22.09 2.00 -0.83
C MET A 705 -20.84 2.36 -0.01
N PRO A 706 -20.22 3.53 -0.23
CA PRO A 706 -19.25 4.08 0.71
C PRO A 706 -19.85 4.14 2.12
N ALA A 707 -19.14 3.61 3.12
CA ALA A 707 -19.68 3.41 4.46
C ALA A 707 -20.28 4.68 5.09
N GLN A 708 -19.73 5.86 4.75
CA GLN A 708 -20.20 7.13 5.28
C GLN A 708 -21.57 7.54 4.69
N ARG A 709 -21.80 7.26 3.40
CA ARG A 709 -23.08 7.54 2.74
C ARG A 709 -24.17 6.57 3.18
N ALA A 710 -23.85 5.28 3.29
CA ALA A 710 -24.75 4.29 3.88
C ALA A 710 -25.17 4.70 5.31
N GLY A 711 -24.23 5.16 6.13
CA GLY A 711 -24.52 5.65 7.48
C GLY A 711 -25.45 6.86 7.50
N VAL A 712 -25.23 7.82 6.61
CA VAL A 712 -26.10 9.01 6.47
C VAL A 712 -27.50 8.63 5.99
N LEU A 713 -27.63 7.80 4.96
CA LEU A 713 -28.94 7.38 4.44
C LEU A 713 -29.72 6.59 5.50
N ARG A 714 -29.05 5.70 6.24
CA ARG A 714 -29.67 4.96 7.35
C ARG A 714 -30.16 5.90 8.46
N ALA A 715 -29.35 6.89 8.83
CA ALA A 715 -29.72 7.89 9.84
C ALA A 715 -30.96 8.70 9.40
N LEU A 716 -30.99 9.15 8.15
CA LEU A 716 -32.13 9.90 7.60
C LEU A 716 -33.38 9.03 7.41
N ALA A 717 -33.22 7.75 7.06
CA ALA A 717 -34.34 6.81 6.92
C ALA A 717 -35.12 6.63 8.24
N GLY A 718 -34.42 6.70 9.38
CA GLY A 718 -35.05 6.67 10.71
C GLY A 718 -35.70 7.98 11.16
N CYS A 719 -35.63 9.05 10.34
CA CYS A 719 -36.16 10.36 10.68
C CYS A 719 -37.41 10.69 9.84
N SER A 720 -38.47 11.14 10.51
CA SER A 720 -39.67 11.69 9.84
C SER A 720 -39.55 13.20 9.56
N GLU A 721 -38.79 13.91 10.41
CA GLU A 721 -38.60 15.37 10.32
C GLU A 721 -37.20 15.73 9.83
N PRO A 722 -37.00 16.92 9.22
CA PRO A 722 -35.68 17.40 8.84
C PRO A 722 -34.75 17.56 10.05
N VAL A 723 -33.53 17.01 9.95
CA VAL A 723 -32.54 16.96 11.03
C VAL A 723 -31.27 17.74 10.70
N SER A 724 -30.59 18.26 11.71
CA SER A 724 -29.29 18.93 11.54
C SER A 724 -28.16 17.94 11.21
N THR A 725 -27.08 18.42 10.60
CA THR A 725 -25.85 17.62 10.36
C THR A 725 -25.33 16.92 11.61
N ALA A 726 -25.39 17.59 12.78
CA ALA A 726 -24.93 17.03 14.05
C ALA A 726 -25.82 15.87 14.53
N GLN A 727 -27.15 15.98 14.33
CA GLN A 727 -28.07 14.88 14.62
C GLN A 727 -27.82 13.69 13.70
N VAL A 728 -27.61 13.91 12.40
CA VAL A 728 -27.26 12.85 11.45
C VAL A 728 -25.96 12.14 11.86
N ALA A 729 -24.92 12.90 12.23
CA ALA A 729 -23.63 12.33 12.65
C ALA A 729 -23.77 11.43 13.89
N ARG A 730 -24.60 11.86 14.85
CA ARG A 730 -24.90 11.09 16.06
C ARG A 730 -25.66 9.82 15.73
N LEU A 731 -26.78 9.92 15.01
CA LEU A 731 -27.63 8.79 14.64
C LEU A 731 -26.88 7.76 13.78
N ALA A 732 -26.05 8.23 12.85
CA ALA A 732 -25.21 7.34 12.04
C ALA A 732 -24.22 6.51 12.89
N GLY A 733 -23.78 7.03 14.04
CA GLY A 733 -22.92 6.32 15.00
C GLY A 733 -23.67 5.39 15.97
N GLU A 734 -24.98 5.55 16.12
CA GLU A 734 -25.83 4.73 17.01
C GLU A 734 -26.27 3.41 16.36
N ALA A 735 -26.20 3.30 15.03
CA ALA A 735 -26.58 2.09 14.33
C ALA A 735 -25.71 0.88 14.74
N PRO A 736 -26.28 -0.34 14.87
CA PRO A 736 -25.53 -1.54 15.24
C PRO A 736 -24.30 -1.75 14.33
N GLY A 737 -23.12 -1.84 14.94
CA GLY A 737 -21.86 -2.03 14.20
C GLY A 737 -21.36 -0.80 13.43
N ALA A 738 -21.99 0.37 13.56
CA ALA A 738 -21.49 1.59 12.97
C ALA A 738 -20.34 2.20 13.80
N ARG A 739 -19.46 2.94 13.13
CA ARG A 739 -18.44 3.77 13.78
C ARG A 739 -18.93 5.22 13.79
N PRO A 740 -18.64 5.99 14.85
CA PRO A 740 -18.99 7.41 14.89
C PRO A 740 -18.43 8.15 13.66
N LEU A 741 -19.29 8.90 12.98
CA LEU A 741 -18.87 9.75 11.87
C LEU A 741 -18.51 11.13 12.41
N HIS A 742 -17.33 11.61 12.06
CA HIS A 742 -16.95 12.99 12.35
C HIS A 742 -17.86 13.96 11.59
N TRP A 743 -18.12 15.16 12.16
CA TRP A 743 -19.06 16.13 11.59
C TRP A 743 -18.72 16.51 10.14
N ASN A 744 -17.43 16.77 9.84
CA ASN A 744 -16.96 17.09 8.48
C ASN A 744 -17.24 15.98 7.47
N VAL A 745 -17.16 14.71 7.91
CA VAL A 745 -17.39 13.56 7.05
C VAL A 745 -18.88 13.43 6.76
N THR A 746 -19.71 13.66 7.77
CA THR A 746 -21.18 13.67 7.66
C THR A 746 -21.66 14.79 6.74
N ALA A 747 -21.15 16.02 6.93
CA ALA A 747 -21.48 17.16 6.09
C ALA A 747 -21.17 16.91 4.61
N ARG A 748 -19.97 16.38 4.31
CA ARG A 748 -19.56 16.05 2.95
C ARG A 748 -20.44 14.97 2.31
N ALA A 749 -20.80 13.93 3.06
CA ALA A 749 -21.68 12.88 2.57
C ALA A 749 -23.10 13.40 2.29
N LEU A 750 -23.62 14.30 3.13
CA LEU A 750 -24.91 14.96 2.93
C LEU A 750 -24.90 15.85 1.68
N GLU A 751 -23.87 16.67 1.49
CA GLU A 751 -23.68 17.48 0.27
C GLU A 751 -23.64 16.61 -1.00
N GLU A 752 -22.92 15.49 -0.95
CA GLU A 752 -22.81 14.56 -2.09
C GLU A 752 -24.16 13.91 -2.41
N LEU A 753 -24.85 13.38 -1.40
CA LEU A 753 -26.16 12.76 -1.59
C LEU A 753 -27.23 13.77 -2.01
N SER A 754 -27.07 15.04 -1.63
CA SER A 754 -27.93 16.11 -2.12
C SER A 754 -27.63 16.48 -3.57
N THR A 755 -26.36 16.48 -3.97
CA THR A 755 -25.97 16.63 -5.38
C THR A 755 -26.50 15.48 -6.25
N VAL A 756 -26.59 14.27 -5.70
CA VAL A 756 -27.21 13.10 -6.35
C VAL A 756 -28.73 13.25 -6.48
N GLY A 757 -29.36 14.03 -5.60
CA GLY A 757 -30.81 14.28 -5.58
C GLY A 757 -31.61 13.37 -4.65
N VAL A 758 -30.95 12.54 -3.83
CA VAL A 758 -31.63 11.61 -2.89
C VAL A 758 -31.82 12.21 -1.48
N VAL A 759 -31.20 13.36 -1.22
CA VAL A 759 -31.28 14.10 0.05
C VAL A 759 -31.56 15.58 -0.21
N ASP A 760 -32.54 16.15 0.48
CA ASP A 760 -32.86 17.58 0.41
C ASP A 760 -32.13 18.36 1.50
N ALA A 761 -31.60 19.53 1.13
CA ALA A 761 -31.07 20.54 2.05
C ALA A 761 -32.11 21.66 2.26
N ILE A 762 -32.55 21.85 3.49
CA ILE A 762 -33.47 22.91 3.91
C ILE A 762 -32.67 23.98 4.64
N VAL A 763 -32.50 25.13 3.99
CA VAL A 763 -31.82 26.30 4.54
C VAL A 763 -32.80 27.10 5.40
N LEU A 764 -32.55 27.18 6.70
CA LEU A 764 -33.33 28.03 7.60
C LEU A 764 -32.62 29.37 7.79
N GLY A 765 -33.09 30.42 7.09
CA GLY A 765 -32.63 31.81 7.22
C GLY A 765 -32.46 32.52 5.86
N GLY A 766 -33.45 33.33 5.49
CA GLY A 766 -33.56 34.08 4.23
C GLY A 766 -35.04 34.31 3.91
N ASP A 767 -35.62 35.28 4.60
CA ASP A 767 -36.91 35.93 4.34
C ASP A 767 -37.17 36.11 2.84
N GLY A 768 -38.06 35.27 2.31
CA GLY A 768 -38.55 35.31 0.93
C GLY A 768 -39.50 36.47 0.65
N SER A 769 -39.14 37.70 1.00
CA SER A 769 -40.00 38.86 0.76
C SER A 769 -39.26 40.18 0.57
N GLU A 770 -38.33 40.32 -0.39
CA GLU A 770 -37.98 41.64 -0.93
C GLU A 770 -37.81 41.58 -2.45
N GLY A 771 -38.64 42.36 -3.15
CA GLY A 771 -38.51 42.61 -4.59
C GLY A 771 -37.25 43.42 -4.92
N PRO A 772 -36.91 43.61 -6.21
CA PRO A 772 -35.56 44.01 -6.62
C PRO A 772 -35.12 45.44 -6.26
N ASP A 773 -35.93 46.24 -5.55
CA ASP A 773 -35.69 47.67 -5.34
C ASP A 773 -36.09 48.16 -3.93
N ALA A 774 -35.44 47.68 -2.87
CA ALA A 774 -35.55 48.29 -1.54
C ALA A 774 -34.17 48.44 -0.85
N PRO A 775 -33.85 49.59 -0.24
CA PRO A 775 -32.55 49.84 0.36
C PRO A 775 -32.45 49.17 1.73
N ALA A 776 -31.35 48.44 1.95
CA ALA A 776 -31.08 47.72 3.19
C ALA A 776 -31.14 48.63 4.42
N THR A 777 -32.08 48.38 5.32
CA THR A 777 -32.07 48.95 6.67
C THR A 777 -31.48 47.96 7.66
N GLU A 778 -30.43 48.40 8.34
CA GLU A 778 -29.75 47.71 9.44
C GLU A 778 -30.69 47.49 10.63
N SER A 779 -31.10 46.24 10.88
CA SER A 779 -31.21 45.67 12.24
C SER A 779 -31.90 44.30 12.22
N GLY A 780 -31.09 43.24 12.23
CA GLY A 780 -31.59 41.86 12.30
C GLY A 780 -30.50 40.79 12.26
N THR A 781 -29.33 41.01 12.86
CA THR A 781 -28.25 40.02 12.90
C THR A 781 -28.26 39.22 14.21
N ALA A 782 -28.53 37.91 14.11
CA ALA A 782 -28.16 36.95 15.13
C ALA A 782 -26.63 36.80 15.20
N ALA A 783 -26.08 36.68 16.40
CA ALA A 783 -24.65 36.86 16.72
C ALA A 783 -23.69 35.73 16.31
N ASP A 784 -24.05 34.84 15.39
CA ASP A 784 -23.11 33.92 14.72
C ASP A 784 -23.71 33.57 13.36
N GLY A 785 -23.21 34.17 12.27
CA GLY A 785 -23.79 34.14 10.92
C GLY A 785 -23.76 32.77 10.22
N ARG A 786 -24.03 31.67 10.93
CA ARG A 786 -24.13 30.31 10.39
C ARG A 786 -25.56 30.03 9.96
N VAL A 787 -25.76 29.97 8.65
CA VAL A 787 -26.94 29.38 8.02
C VAL A 787 -27.13 27.97 8.58
N SER A 788 -28.28 27.71 9.21
CA SER A 788 -28.58 26.37 9.75
C SER A 788 -29.26 25.52 8.69
N THR A 789 -28.53 24.55 8.14
CA THR A 789 -29.07 23.59 7.16
C THR A 789 -29.64 22.36 7.87
N ARG A 790 -30.87 22.00 7.54
CA ARG A 790 -31.50 20.73 7.92
C ARG A 790 -31.62 19.81 6.72
N TRP A 791 -31.65 18.51 6.97
CA TRP A 791 -31.56 17.48 5.95
C TRP A 791 -32.69 16.47 6.10
N ARG A 792 -33.25 16.01 4.99
CA ARG A 792 -34.22 14.92 4.92
C ARG A 792 -34.00 14.11 3.65
N LEU A 793 -34.57 12.90 3.56
CA LEU A 793 -34.66 12.19 2.28
C LEU A 793 -35.55 12.97 1.31
N ALA A 794 -35.20 12.97 0.02
CA ALA A 794 -36.00 13.61 -1.02
C ALA A 794 -37.35 12.89 -1.18
N ASP A 795 -38.44 13.65 -1.24
CA ASP A 795 -39.81 13.10 -1.12
C ASP A 795 -40.15 12.02 -2.18
N ALA A 796 -39.61 12.12 -3.40
CA ALA A 796 -39.88 11.17 -4.47
C ALA A 796 -39.31 9.77 -4.22
N ASP A 797 -38.17 9.68 -3.53
CA ASP A 797 -37.40 8.44 -3.36
C ASP A 797 -37.34 7.97 -1.89
N ALA A 798 -37.93 8.76 -0.97
CA ALA A 798 -37.78 8.54 0.46
C ALA A 798 -38.39 7.21 0.95
N GLU A 799 -39.50 6.75 0.36
CA GLU A 799 -40.13 5.48 0.74
C GLU A 799 -39.24 4.29 0.39
N VAL A 800 -38.72 4.25 -0.84
CA VAL A 800 -37.82 3.21 -1.33
C VAL A 800 -36.54 3.17 -0.49
N VAL A 801 -35.93 4.32 -0.23
CA VAL A 801 -34.72 4.40 0.62
C VAL A 801 -35.02 3.92 2.04
N ARG A 802 -36.17 4.28 2.63
CA ARG A 802 -36.56 3.83 3.98
C ARG A 802 -36.75 2.33 4.03
N ASP A 803 -37.46 1.74 3.07
CA ASP A 803 -37.66 0.30 3.03
C ASP A 803 -36.30 -0.44 2.97
N VAL A 804 -35.44 -0.08 2.01
CA VAL A 804 -34.09 -0.67 1.86
C VAL A 804 -33.24 -0.53 3.13
N MET A 805 -33.23 0.65 3.76
CA MET A 805 -32.36 0.94 4.90
C MET A 805 -32.85 0.35 6.23
N THR A 806 -34.17 0.20 6.42
CA THR A 806 -34.76 -0.28 7.68
C THR A 806 -34.91 -1.81 7.73
N GLY A 807 -34.99 -2.48 6.57
CA GLY A 807 -35.05 -3.94 6.47
C GLY A 807 -33.73 -4.68 6.76
N LEU A 808 -32.75 -4.02 7.37
CA LEU A 808 -31.44 -4.60 7.75
C LEU A 808 -31.54 -5.36 9.09
N THR A 809 -32.30 -6.45 9.13
CA THR A 809 -32.36 -7.34 10.30
C THR A 809 -31.17 -8.30 10.33
N CYS A 810 -30.73 -8.74 11.52
CA CYS A 810 -29.74 -9.80 11.62
C CYS A 810 -30.33 -11.12 11.13
N MET A 811 -29.61 -11.81 10.25
CA MET A 811 -29.92 -13.17 9.83
C MET A 811 -29.56 -14.14 10.97
N ASP A 812 -30.56 -14.73 11.61
CA ASP A 812 -30.36 -15.71 12.69
C ASP A 812 -30.63 -17.13 12.18
N LEU A 813 -29.56 -17.84 11.82
CA LEU A 813 -29.60 -19.25 11.40
C LEU A 813 -29.42 -20.21 12.59
N SER A 814 -29.78 -19.80 13.81
CA SER A 814 -29.49 -20.56 15.04
C SER A 814 -30.60 -21.51 15.49
N HIS A 815 -31.60 -21.82 14.65
CA HIS A 815 -32.70 -22.72 15.04
C HIS A 815 -33.02 -23.85 14.05
N GLU A 816 -33.26 -25.02 14.66
CA GLU A 816 -33.87 -26.27 14.18
C GLU A 816 -32.99 -27.36 13.53
N ALA A 817 -32.05 -27.88 14.33
CA ALA A 817 -31.80 -29.32 14.32
C ALA A 817 -32.89 -30.03 15.16
N GLY A 818 -34.01 -30.40 14.51
CA GLY A 818 -34.88 -31.51 14.95
C GLY A 818 -36.08 -31.19 15.84
N ALA A 819 -37.23 -30.95 15.22
CA ALA A 819 -38.52 -31.45 15.71
C ALA A 819 -39.29 -32.05 14.52
N ALA A 820 -39.23 -33.37 14.38
CA ALA A 820 -40.07 -34.09 13.43
C ALA A 820 -41.55 -33.93 13.86
N PRO A 821 -42.49 -33.65 12.93
CA PRO A 821 -43.90 -33.64 13.26
C PRO A 821 -44.35 -35.08 13.55
N SER A 822 -44.94 -35.29 14.72
CA SER A 822 -45.67 -36.52 15.09
C SER A 822 -47.01 -36.61 14.38
#